data_AF-A0AAE1HS29-F1
#
_entry.id   AF-A0AAE1HS29-F1
#
_cell.length_a   1.000
_cell.length_b   1.000
_cell.length_c   1.000
_cell.angle_alpha   90.00
_cell.angle_beta   90.00
_cell.angle_gamma   90.00
#
_symmetry.space_group_name_H-M   'P 1'
#
loop_
_entity.id
_entity.type
_entity.pdbx_description
1 polymer ?
#
loop_
_entity_poly.entity_id
_entity_poly.type
_entity_poly.pdbx_seq_one_letter_code
_entity_poly.pdbx_strand_id
1 'polypeptide(L)'
;MSRFPCTLCSNCYSSLRDVVQHLCYPMDEEKLILPKCPIAHDCCSDASFKKGSTFRSHLSQYHPEWRTEGCPIKFRLSEESGAFVSGVSLEDNSESLHLNIDPFPQSIPQEVFGGHQTVSESLILDHIGKFYLQLYAEFGIPYSTIQDICNGIILISELNNARIIQQLKAGLDHLGVAADEVNSLCNIVSKGDVLFSSHHKSVSAQSCFVTDYLRREYFYSKHYNFKEPIEVNLSNNPKSKDKLQYVPVSQTLTEILEDPAVQKDVDASFCKQPFDEEVKDYTDGTLFKEELHEPKEIHLFLYQDGFNPVFNVLGSAKNKYKELVVYFTLGNLSAGNRSKVDTKYLIMLIREKVFKRVGAKKCFERLLAELKQLQTEGILYKGLQVPVKVINMLGDSLGQHMVGGFIESFSSSYFCRFCEITRKVFKASPTITKPQRSKENYARYVLKANLTEKPVKGIKQTCEFNSLGNFHAVRHLVCCLAHDILEGVVKWDLAGIIRNMTKKTWFTYKFLNKRIQHFKCNGIDSRNKPAFVRADGKKLGGHAVQNWSLLRLLPFIIGDKMEDLHDPNVELYVLLKQLVEYFCSHSFLKSDIPYIKDVLLPKYFQLRSVVLVNAKLYPLKPKHHYMMHYPELMLKYGPLIHLWTLGFEQKHKFFKHVCRMSRNFINVEYTCALRHQLNLAYQSTGPLLPKGVTEVGAVPLSPNSHKGELKRFLVQQNFNGEYRECRAITVDGVLYRREFLLLLSANENNIECGLLKAILCSENSVNFVLKILMATFDENFGICTLPNDYSQIGIFRIVSPYNLKYAQPQPVYSFKGKQCISLKGKVL
;
A
#
# COMPACT_ATOMS: atom_id res chain seq x y z
N MET A 1 8.43 -58.74 15.55
CA MET A 1 7.07 -58.15 15.42
C MET A 1 6.66 -57.68 16.80
N SER A 2 6.61 -56.36 17.01
CA SER A 2 6.10 -55.73 18.24
C SER A 2 4.65 -56.19 18.46
N ARG A 3 4.36 -56.79 19.62
CA ARG A 3 2.98 -57.10 20.04
C ARG A 3 2.50 -55.99 20.95
N PHE A 4 1.31 -55.46 20.72
CA PHE A 4 0.72 -54.38 21.53
C PHE A 4 -0.26 -54.98 22.54
N PRO A 5 0.11 -55.07 23.83
CA PRO A 5 -0.81 -55.53 24.87
C PRO A 5 -1.88 -54.47 25.14
N CYS A 6 -3.14 -54.88 25.25
CA CYS A 6 -4.18 -54.03 25.83
C CYS A 6 -4.06 -54.10 27.35
N THR A 7 -4.02 -52.98 28.07
CA THR A 7 -3.99 -53.05 29.55
C THR A 7 -5.37 -53.26 30.17
N LEU A 8 -6.43 -53.21 29.37
CA LEU A 8 -7.83 -53.41 29.82
C LEU A 8 -8.32 -54.84 29.63
N CYS A 9 -7.65 -55.65 28.82
CA CYS A 9 -7.93 -57.08 28.66
C CYS A 9 -6.63 -57.84 28.42
N SER A 10 -6.58 -59.13 28.73
CA SER A 10 -5.35 -59.93 28.58
C SER A 10 -4.93 -60.23 27.12
N ASN A 11 -5.48 -59.51 26.13
CA ASN A 11 -5.21 -59.73 24.71
C ASN A 11 -4.00 -58.89 24.23
N CYS A 12 -3.21 -59.49 23.33
CA CYS A 12 -2.13 -58.84 22.61
C CYS A 12 -2.46 -58.78 21.12
N TYR A 13 -2.29 -57.61 20.51
CA TYR A 13 -2.63 -57.36 19.12
C TYR A 13 -1.37 -57.15 18.26
N SER A 14 -1.51 -57.44 16.96
CA SER A 14 -0.44 -57.36 15.97
C SER A 14 -0.04 -55.94 15.58
N SER A 15 -0.94 -54.98 15.73
CA SER A 15 -0.72 -53.56 15.39
C SER A 15 -1.41 -52.64 16.40
N LEU A 16 -0.96 -51.39 16.48
CA LEU A 16 -1.59 -50.38 17.33
C LEU A 16 -3.02 -50.09 16.85
N ARG A 17 -3.23 -50.16 15.53
CA ARG A 17 -4.54 -50.07 14.89
C ARG A 17 -5.54 -51.11 15.40
N ASP A 18 -5.11 -52.35 15.55
CA ASP A 18 -5.97 -53.45 16.01
C ASP A 18 -6.40 -53.25 17.47
N VAL A 19 -5.50 -52.77 18.34
CA VAL A 19 -5.84 -52.43 19.74
C VAL A 19 -6.92 -51.34 19.77
N VAL A 20 -6.78 -50.29 18.95
CA VAL A 20 -7.71 -49.16 18.94
C VAL A 20 -9.06 -49.56 18.34
N GLN A 21 -9.08 -50.42 17.33
CA GLN A 21 -10.32 -50.97 16.79
C GLN A 21 -11.04 -51.84 17.82
N HIS A 22 -10.30 -52.65 18.59
CA HIS A 22 -10.85 -53.41 19.70
C HIS A 22 -11.46 -52.50 20.79
N LEU A 23 -10.80 -51.40 21.14
CA LEU A 23 -11.29 -50.45 22.15
C LEU A 23 -12.47 -49.60 21.68
N CYS A 24 -12.58 -49.33 20.37
CA CYS A 24 -13.55 -48.40 19.80
C CYS A 24 -14.75 -49.07 19.10
N TYR A 25 -14.91 -50.40 19.20
CA TYR A 25 -15.99 -51.12 18.49
C TYR A 25 -16.72 -52.13 19.40
N PRO A 26 -18.07 -52.17 19.47
CA PRO A 26 -19.08 -51.27 18.93
C PRO A 26 -19.69 -50.42 20.05
N MET A 27 -19.15 -49.22 20.30
CA MET A 27 -19.80 -48.22 21.13
C MET A 27 -19.80 -46.89 20.38
N ASP A 28 -20.97 -46.26 20.27
CA ASP A 28 -21.13 -44.88 19.79
C ASP A 28 -19.98 -44.00 20.27
N GLU A 29 -19.38 -43.19 19.39
CA GLU A 29 -18.19 -42.37 19.69
C GLU A 29 -18.34 -41.46 20.93
N GLU A 30 -19.58 -41.26 21.39
CA GLU A 30 -19.96 -40.50 22.58
C GLU A 30 -19.90 -41.28 23.92
N LYS A 31 -19.65 -42.60 23.92
CA LYS A 31 -19.66 -43.43 25.15
C LYS A 31 -18.33 -44.06 25.54
N LEU A 32 -17.23 -43.75 24.84
CA LEU A 32 -15.91 -44.27 25.20
C LEU A 32 -15.39 -43.60 26.48
N ILE A 33 -15.36 -44.34 27.61
CA ILE A 33 -14.76 -43.87 28.87
C ILE A 33 -13.52 -44.72 29.17
N LEU A 34 -12.34 -44.18 28.88
CA LEU A 34 -11.05 -44.80 29.24
C LEU A 34 -10.43 -43.97 30.38
N PRO A 35 -10.19 -44.56 31.57
CA PRO A 35 -9.64 -43.80 32.70
C PRO A 35 -8.19 -43.35 32.47
N LYS A 36 -7.40 -44.10 31.69
CA LYS A 36 -6.01 -43.79 31.28
C LYS A 36 -5.70 -44.35 29.89
N CYS A 37 -4.55 -43.99 29.33
CA CYS A 37 -4.08 -44.56 28.06
C CYS A 37 -3.83 -46.09 28.22
N PRO A 38 -4.51 -46.95 27.45
CA PRO A 38 -4.44 -48.40 27.63
C PRO A 38 -3.29 -49.10 26.86
N ILE A 39 -2.39 -48.31 26.26
CA ILE A 39 -1.27 -48.79 25.42
C ILE A 39 0.04 -48.80 26.19
N ALA A 40 0.24 -47.86 27.12
CA ALA A 40 1.39 -47.81 28.00
C ALA A 40 1.00 -47.18 29.35
N HIS A 41 1.30 -47.89 30.45
CA HIS A 41 0.87 -47.54 31.81
C HIS A 41 1.36 -46.15 32.27
N ASP A 42 2.47 -45.68 31.69
CA ASP A 42 3.13 -44.40 32.05
C ASP A 42 2.95 -43.29 30.99
N CYS A 43 2.08 -43.48 30.00
CA CYS A 43 1.95 -42.53 28.88
C CYS A 43 1.43 -41.14 29.32
N CYS A 44 0.57 -41.08 30.34
CA CYS A 44 0.04 -39.83 30.88
C CYS A 44 -0.47 -39.98 32.31
N SER A 45 -0.12 -39.03 33.19
CA SER A 45 -0.67 -38.93 34.54
C SER A 45 -2.07 -38.31 34.51
N ASP A 46 -3.08 -39.19 34.60
CA ASP A 46 -4.45 -38.91 35.08
C ASP A 46 -5.47 -38.22 34.14
N ALA A 47 -5.24 -38.17 32.82
CA ALA A 47 -6.29 -37.75 31.88
C ALA A 47 -7.21 -38.91 31.47
N SER A 48 -8.50 -38.86 31.86
CA SER A 48 -9.53 -39.78 31.36
C SER A 48 -10.07 -39.33 29.99
N PHE A 49 -10.16 -40.25 29.04
CA PHE A 49 -10.71 -40.01 27.71
C PHE A 49 -12.20 -40.33 27.72
N LYS A 50 -13.04 -39.33 27.46
CA LYS A 50 -14.50 -39.44 27.46
C LYS A 50 -15.13 -39.53 26.06
N LYS A 51 -14.32 -39.38 25.01
CA LYS A 51 -14.74 -39.47 23.60
C LYS A 51 -13.65 -40.12 22.75
N GLY A 52 -14.04 -40.92 21.76
CA GLY A 52 -13.09 -41.58 20.85
C GLY A 52 -12.20 -40.60 20.07
N SER A 53 -12.70 -39.40 19.75
CA SER A 53 -11.92 -38.34 19.10
C SER A 53 -10.79 -37.78 19.99
N THR A 54 -11.04 -37.62 21.29
CA THR A 54 -10.00 -37.17 22.24
C THR A 54 -8.90 -38.21 22.42
N PHE A 55 -9.27 -39.49 22.49
CA PHE A 55 -8.30 -40.59 22.54
C PHE A 55 -7.46 -40.66 21.25
N ARG A 56 -8.08 -40.51 20.06
CA ARG A 56 -7.36 -40.45 18.77
C ARG A 56 -6.41 -39.26 18.66
N SER A 57 -6.79 -38.10 19.18
CA SER A 57 -5.89 -36.94 19.24
C SER A 57 -4.69 -37.19 20.16
N HIS A 58 -4.90 -37.87 21.29
CA HIS A 58 -3.82 -38.29 22.18
C HIS A 58 -2.90 -39.31 21.50
N LEU A 59 -3.44 -40.32 20.83
CA LEU A 59 -2.68 -41.29 20.03
C LEU A 59 -1.78 -40.60 19.01
N SER A 60 -2.34 -39.66 18.25
CA SER A 60 -1.55 -38.88 17.28
C SER A 60 -0.48 -38.01 17.93
N GLN A 61 -0.61 -37.62 19.19
CA GLN A 61 0.36 -36.76 19.86
C GLN A 61 1.47 -37.55 20.56
N TYR A 62 1.15 -38.68 21.17
CA TYR A 62 2.04 -39.39 22.11
C TYR A 62 2.47 -40.78 21.63
N HIS A 63 1.83 -41.36 20.61
CA HIS A 63 2.20 -42.66 20.04
C HIS A 63 2.63 -42.48 18.57
N PRO A 64 3.94 -42.36 18.28
CA PRO A 64 4.45 -42.09 16.93
C PRO A 64 3.98 -43.12 15.89
N GLU A 65 3.87 -44.39 16.29
CA GLU A 65 3.45 -45.51 15.43
C GLU A 65 1.99 -45.37 14.95
N TRP A 66 1.15 -44.59 15.66
CA TRP A 66 -0.20 -44.26 15.21
C TRP A 66 -0.23 -43.40 13.95
N ARG A 67 0.77 -42.51 13.77
CA ARG A 67 0.83 -41.62 12.59
C ARG A 67 1.19 -42.37 11.32
N THR A 68 1.92 -43.48 11.44
CA THR A 68 2.33 -44.32 10.32
C THR A 68 1.26 -45.34 9.92
N GLU A 69 0.46 -45.86 10.86
CA GLU A 69 -0.55 -46.90 10.57
C GLU A 69 -1.94 -46.37 10.16
N GLY A 70 -2.31 -45.13 10.56
CA GLY A 70 -3.47 -44.39 10.04
C GLY A 70 -4.88 -44.91 10.44
N CYS A 71 -5.87 -44.00 10.41
CA CYS A 71 -7.30 -44.28 10.65
C CYS A 71 -7.98 -44.88 9.40
N PRO A 72 -8.89 -45.88 9.51
CA PRO A 72 -9.59 -46.42 8.34
C PRO A 72 -10.36 -45.34 7.55
N ILE A 73 -10.24 -45.39 6.23
CA ILE A 73 -10.79 -44.43 5.24
C ILE A 73 -12.32 -44.23 5.36
N LYS A 74 -13.06 -45.18 5.94
CA LYS A 74 -14.52 -45.15 6.05
C LYS A 74 -15.12 -44.08 6.99
N PHE A 75 -14.32 -43.34 7.77
CA PHE A 75 -14.83 -42.38 8.76
C PHE A 75 -14.58 -40.89 8.43
N ARG A 76 -14.15 -40.55 7.20
CA ARG A 76 -13.95 -39.13 6.77
C ARG A 76 -15.22 -38.41 6.29
N LEU A 77 -16.39 -39.03 6.33
CA LEU A 77 -17.60 -38.54 5.63
C LEU A 77 -18.72 -37.99 6.53
N SER A 78 -18.50 -37.62 7.79
CA SER A 78 -19.60 -37.20 8.67
C SER A 78 -19.34 -36.01 9.61
N GLU A 79 -18.57 -34.99 9.20
CA GLU A 79 -18.50 -33.71 9.94
C GLU A 79 -18.73 -32.44 9.09
N GLU A 80 -19.27 -32.58 7.87
CA GLU A 80 -19.76 -31.44 7.07
C GLU A 80 -21.29 -31.32 7.13
N SER A 81 -21.85 -31.10 8.32
CA SER A 81 -23.23 -30.64 8.46
C SER A 81 -23.46 -30.00 9.82
N GLY A 82 -23.30 -28.68 9.90
CA GLY A 82 -23.62 -27.92 11.11
C GLY A 82 -23.57 -26.41 10.91
N ALA A 83 -24.77 -25.81 10.80
CA ALA A 83 -25.07 -24.36 10.79
C ALA A 83 -24.71 -23.55 9.52
N PHE A 84 -25.48 -23.80 8.46
CA PHE A 84 -25.91 -22.73 7.56
C PHE A 84 -26.72 -21.69 8.36
N VAL A 85 -26.26 -20.44 8.38
CA VAL A 85 -27.13 -19.30 8.67
C VAL A 85 -27.16 -18.45 7.40
N SER A 86 -28.23 -18.65 6.65
CA SER A 86 -28.66 -17.83 5.53
C SER A 86 -29.13 -16.47 6.02
N GLY A 87 -28.68 -15.40 5.37
CA GLY A 87 -29.34 -14.08 5.45
C GLY A 87 -28.45 -12.93 5.91
N VAL A 88 -27.52 -12.49 5.05
CA VAL A 88 -27.14 -11.07 4.97
C VAL A 88 -26.95 -10.73 3.50
N SER A 89 -27.76 -9.80 3.01
CA SER A 89 -27.72 -9.24 1.67
C SER A 89 -26.32 -8.71 1.33
N LEU A 90 -25.76 -9.24 0.25
CA LEU A 90 -24.55 -8.76 -0.39
C LEU A 90 -24.85 -7.41 -1.05
N GLU A 91 -24.43 -6.31 -0.42
CA GLU A 91 -24.18 -5.07 -1.15
C GLU A 91 -22.77 -5.17 -1.75
N ASP A 92 -22.74 -5.50 -3.05
CA ASP A 92 -21.55 -5.47 -3.89
C ASP A 92 -20.96 -4.06 -3.92
N ASN A 93 -19.83 -3.88 -3.23
CA ASN A 93 -18.82 -2.90 -3.62
C ASN A 93 -17.65 -3.68 -4.23
N SER A 94 -17.89 -4.29 -5.39
CA SER A 94 -16.83 -4.79 -6.26
C SER A 94 -16.14 -3.59 -6.93
N GLU A 95 -15.31 -2.87 -6.18
CA GLU A 95 -14.12 -2.29 -6.80
C GLU A 95 -13.21 -3.48 -7.11
N SER A 96 -13.37 -4.04 -8.31
CA SER A 96 -12.38 -4.92 -8.92
C SER A 96 -11.03 -4.25 -8.73
N LEU A 97 -10.05 -4.94 -8.12
CA LEU A 97 -8.67 -4.69 -8.49
C LEU A 97 -8.70 -4.68 -10.01
N HIS A 98 -8.33 -3.55 -10.63
CA HIS A 98 -8.03 -3.56 -12.04
C HIS A 98 -6.90 -4.58 -12.19
N LEU A 99 -7.29 -5.81 -12.52
CA LEU A 99 -6.46 -6.72 -13.27
C LEU A 99 -6.11 -5.90 -14.50
N ASN A 100 -4.94 -5.28 -14.50
CA ASN A 100 -4.25 -5.09 -15.76
C ASN A 100 -3.98 -6.51 -16.23
N ILE A 101 -4.98 -7.12 -16.87
CA ILE A 101 -4.75 -8.17 -17.82
C ILE A 101 -3.99 -7.42 -18.91
N ASP A 102 -2.67 -7.30 -18.73
CA ASP A 102 -1.81 -7.15 -19.88
C ASP A 102 -2.28 -8.24 -20.85
N PRO A 103 -2.56 -7.89 -22.11
CA PRO A 103 -3.02 -8.86 -23.07
C PRO A 103 -2.06 -10.05 -22.97
N PHE A 104 -2.62 -11.27 -22.82
CA PHE A 104 -1.92 -12.53 -23.04
C PHE A 104 -0.83 -12.27 -24.08
N PRO A 105 0.46 -12.60 -23.85
CA PRO A 105 1.47 -12.43 -24.88
C PRO A 105 0.97 -13.12 -26.14
N GLN A 106 0.42 -12.33 -27.06
CA GLN A 106 0.02 -12.77 -28.37
C GLN A 106 1.33 -12.84 -29.11
N SER A 107 1.66 -14.06 -29.53
CA SER A 107 2.87 -14.49 -30.22
C SER A 107 4.08 -14.81 -29.32
N ILE A 108 4.56 -16.05 -29.49
CA ILE A 108 5.97 -16.41 -29.38
C ILE A 108 6.78 -15.29 -30.06
N PRO A 109 7.86 -14.75 -29.46
CA PRO A 109 8.66 -13.71 -30.11
C PRO A 109 8.95 -14.10 -31.56
N GLN A 110 8.67 -13.21 -32.52
CA GLN A 110 8.89 -13.48 -33.96
C GLN A 110 10.37 -13.77 -34.30
N GLU A 111 11.28 -13.56 -33.35
CA GLU A 111 12.70 -13.95 -33.44
C GLU A 111 12.93 -15.48 -33.37
N VAL A 112 11.95 -16.28 -32.92
CA VAL A 112 12.13 -17.73 -32.73
C VAL A 112 12.11 -18.53 -34.04
N PHE A 113 11.63 -17.98 -35.15
CA PHE A 113 11.50 -18.69 -36.43
C PHE A 113 12.52 -18.27 -37.51
N GLY A 114 13.48 -17.41 -37.18
CA GLY A 114 14.54 -16.99 -38.07
C GLY A 114 15.89 -17.64 -37.75
N GLY A 115 16.15 -18.83 -38.29
CA GLY A 115 17.51 -19.42 -38.38
C GLY A 115 18.18 -19.84 -37.07
N HIS A 116 18.16 -21.14 -36.75
CA HIS A 116 19.06 -21.83 -35.81
C HIS A 116 19.37 -21.16 -34.44
N GLN A 117 18.42 -20.45 -33.83
CA GLN A 117 18.49 -20.17 -32.38
C GLN A 117 17.79 -21.26 -31.59
N THR A 118 18.56 -22.05 -30.84
CA THR A 118 18.03 -23.02 -29.87
C THR A 118 17.40 -22.27 -28.70
N VAL A 119 16.12 -22.52 -28.41
CA VAL A 119 15.47 -22.00 -27.19
C VAL A 119 16.18 -22.59 -25.97
N SER A 120 16.74 -21.75 -25.09
CA SER A 120 17.50 -22.23 -23.95
C SER A 120 16.59 -22.89 -22.90
N GLU A 121 17.03 -23.99 -22.31
CA GLU A 121 16.32 -24.67 -21.21
C GLU A 121 16.07 -23.71 -20.03
N SER A 122 17.03 -22.81 -19.77
CA SER A 122 16.93 -21.80 -18.72
C SER A 122 15.75 -20.84 -18.92
N LEU A 123 15.47 -20.46 -20.17
CA LEU A 123 14.34 -19.58 -20.50
C LEU A 123 13.00 -20.28 -20.27
N ILE A 124 12.89 -21.57 -20.62
CA ILE A 124 11.67 -22.35 -20.41
C ILE A 124 11.40 -22.52 -18.91
N LEU A 125 12.41 -22.91 -18.12
CA LEU A 125 12.29 -23.02 -16.68
C LEU A 125 11.88 -21.68 -16.04
N ASP A 126 12.43 -20.56 -16.53
CA ASP A 126 12.09 -19.22 -16.06
C ASP A 126 10.60 -18.90 -16.30
N HIS A 127 10.05 -19.22 -17.47
CA HIS A 127 8.62 -19.02 -17.76
C HIS A 127 7.72 -19.92 -16.91
N ILE A 128 8.10 -21.18 -16.67
CA ILE A 128 7.36 -22.08 -15.77
C ILE A 128 7.36 -21.53 -14.34
N GLY A 129 8.52 -21.09 -13.85
CA GLY A 129 8.67 -20.47 -12.53
C GLY A 129 7.78 -19.22 -12.39
N LYS A 130 7.83 -18.31 -13.36
CA LYS A 130 6.98 -17.11 -13.42
C LYS A 130 5.50 -17.44 -13.44
N PHE A 131 5.08 -18.48 -14.18
CA PHE A 131 3.70 -18.94 -14.18
C PHE A 131 3.24 -19.38 -12.78
N TYR A 132 3.99 -20.23 -12.08
CA TYR A 132 3.64 -20.62 -10.71
C TYR A 132 3.62 -19.41 -9.76
N LEU A 133 4.61 -18.52 -9.89
CA LEU A 133 4.68 -17.31 -9.08
C LEU A 133 3.46 -16.40 -9.30
N GLN A 134 3.00 -16.27 -10.55
CA GLN A 134 1.78 -15.55 -10.89
C GLN A 134 0.53 -16.17 -10.24
N LEU A 135 0.41 -17.51 -10.22
CA LEU A 135 -0.68 -18.22 -9.52
C LEU A 135 -0.69 -17.88 -8.01
N TYR A 136 0.48 -17.79 -7.38
CA TYR A 136 0.60 -17.40 -5.99
C TYR A 136 0.29 -15.92 -5.74
N ALA A 137 0.88 -15.03 -6.54
CA ALA A 137 0.95 -13.60 -6.29
C ALA A 137 -0.25 -12.82 -6.81
N GLU A 138 -0.67 -13.09 -8.04
CA GLU A 138 -1.67 -12.32 -8.77
C GLU A 138 -3.06 -12.95 -8.65
N PHE A 139 -3.14 -14.26 -8.91
CA PHE A 139 -4.41 -14.99 -8.84
C PHE A 139 -4.80 -15.41 -7.42
N GLY A 140 -3.86 -15.34 -6.46
CA GLY A 140 -4.13 -15.62 -5.05
C GLY A 140 -4.58 -17.06 -4.79
N ILE A 141 -4.18 -18.01 -5.63
CA ILE A 141 -4.65 -19.40 -5.57
C ILE A 141 -4.07 -20.10 -4.32
N PRO A 142 -4.85 -20.90 -3.56
CA PRO A 142 -4.35 -21.67 -2.42
C PRO A 142 -3.22 -22.64 -2.79
N TYR A 143 -2.30 -22.88 -1.84
CA TYR A 143 -1.14 -23.76 -2.04
C TYR A 143 -1.54 -25.18 -2.44
N SER A 144 -2.61 -25.72 -1.83
CA SER A 144 -3.15 -27.03 -2.17
C SER A 144 -3.64 -27.09 -3.62
N THR A 145 -4.37 -26.06 -4.06
CA THR A 145 -4.88 -26.00 -5.44
C THR A 145 -3.76 -25.85 -6.46
N ILE A 146 -2.70 -25.08 -6.15
CA ILE A 146 -1.52 -25.03 -7.03
C ILE A 146 -0.82 -26.38 -7.09
N GLN A 147 -0.80 -27.13 -5.97
CA GLN A 147 -0.29 -28.49 -5.98
C GLN A 147 -1.15 -29.42 -6.85
N ASP A 148 -2.47 -29.28 -6.85
CA ASP A 148 -3.36 -30.04 -7.73
C ASP A 148 -3.11 -29.70 -9.22
N ILE A 149 -2.90 -28.42 -9.55
CA ILE A 149 -2.51 -27.97 -10.89
C ILE A 149 -1.17 -28.59 -11.30
N CYS A 150 -0.17 -28.58 -10.40
CA CYS A 150 1.13 -29.20 -10.62
C CYS A 150 1.00 -30.71 -10.88
N ASN A 151 0.19 -31.42 -10.09
CA ASN A 151 -0.07 -32.84 -10.27
C ASN A 151 -0.76 -33.13 -11.61
N GLY A 152 -1.64 -32.24 -12.08
CA GLY A 152 -2.24 -32.31 -13.41
C GLY A 152 -1.20 -32.15 -14.53
N ILE A 153 -0.29 -31.18 -14.41
CA ILE A 153 0.81 -30.96 -15.36
C ILE A 153 1.75 -32.18 -15.39
N ILE A 154 2.07 -32.74 -14.22
CA ILE A 154 2.83 -33.98 -14.06
C ILE A 154 2.19 -35.10 -14.89
N LEU A 155 0.90 -35.38 -14.69
CA LEU A 155 0.19 -36.45 -15.39
C LEU A 155 0.14 -36.23 -16.91
N ILE A 156 -0.16 -35.00 -17.35
CA ILE A 156 -0.22 -34.66 -18.78
C ILE A 156 1.16 -34.83 -19.43
N SER A 157 2.22 -34.38 -18.76
CA SER A 157 3.59 -34.53 -19.26
C SER A 157 4.03 -36.00 -19.33
N GLU A 158 3.65 -36.85 -18.36
CA GLU A 158 3.93 -38.29 -18.40
C GLU A 158 3.26 -38.98 -19.58
N LEU A 159 1.97 -38.72 -19.80
CA LEU A 159 1.21 -39.31 -20.90
C LEU A 159 1.78 -38.88 -22.25
N ASN A 160 2.11 -37.60 -22.40
CA ASN A 160 2.69 -37.07 -23.64
C ASN A 160 4.08 -37.65 -23.90
N ASN A 161 4.95 -37.70 -22.89
CA ASN A 161 6.29 -38.27 -22.99
C ASN A 161 6.22 -39.77 -23.35
N ALA A 162 5.37 -40.54 -22.67
CA ALA A 162 5.16 -41.94 -22.99
C ALA A 162 4.71 -42.15 -24.46
N ARG A 163 3.81 -41.30 -24.96
CA ARG A 163 3.36 -41.35 -26.35
C ARG A 163 4.49 -41.03 -27.34
N ILE A 164 5.27 -39.98 -27.08
CA ILE A 164 6.42 -39.58 -27.91
C ILE A 164 7.45 -40.71 -27.96
N ILE A 165 7.81 -41.27 -26.81
CA ILE A 165 8.77 -42.38 -26.73
C ILE A 165 8.25 -43.62 -27.46
N GLN A 166 6.97 -43.94 -27.34
CA GLN A 166 6.39 -45.06 -28.09
C GLN A 166 6.48 -44.84 -29.61
N GLN A 167 6.21 -43.62 -30.09
CA GLN A 167 6.33 -43.29 -31.52
C GLN A 167 7.78 -43.32 -32.00
N LEU A 168 8.70 -42.77 -31.20
CA LEU A 168 10.13 -42.74 -31.50
C LEU A 168 10.70 -44.16 -31.59
N LYS A 169 10.38 -45.03 -30.62
CA LYS A 169 10.78 -46.45 -30.65
C LYS A 169 10.29 -47.14 -31.90
N ALA A 170 8.98 -47.06 -32.18
CA ALA A 170 8.41 -47.68 -33.38
C ALA A 170 9.07 -47.17 -34.67
N GLY A 171 9.32 -45.87 -34.78
CA GLY A 171 9.98 -45.27 -35.94
C GLY A 171 11.43 -45.71 -36.12
N LEU A 172 12.21 -45.78 -35.04
CA LEU A 172 13.61 -46.21 -35.08
C LEU A 172 13.75 -47.72 -35.31
N ASP A 173 12.84 -48.52 -34.75
CA ASP A 173 12.77 -49.96 -35.00
C ASP A 173 12.51 -50.25 -36.49
N HIS A 174 11.62 -49.49 -37.12
CA HIS A 174 11.38 -49.57 -38.57
C HIS A 174 12.60 -49.22 -39.43
N LEU A 175 13.52 -48.40 -38.90
CA LEU A 175 14.76 -48.00 -39.57
C LEU A 175 15.93 -48.96 -39.29
N GLY A 176 15.71 -50.01 -38.49
CA GLY A 176 16.73 -51.03 -38.19
C GLY A 176 17.83 -50.57 -37.23
N VAL A 177 17.56 -49.55 -36.40
CA VAL A 177 18.50 -49.06 -35.37
C VAL A 177 18.62 -50.11 -34.25
N ALA A 178 19.83 -50.28 -33.70
CA ALA A 178 20.06 -51.25 -32.63
C ALA A 178 19.29 -50.89 -31.35
N ALA A 179 18.73 -51.89 -30.65
CA ALA A 179 17.86 -51.69 -29.49
C ALA A 179 18.51 -50.85 -28.35
N ASP A 180 19.82 -50.99 -28.16
CA ASP A 180 20.56 -50.22 -27.15
C ASP A 180 20.65 -48.73 -27.53
N GLU A 181 20.84 -48.43 -28.82
CA GLU A 181 20.84 -47.06 -29.34
C GLU A 181 19.44 -46.44 -29.27
N VAL A 182 18.39 -47.22 -29.59
CA VAL A 182 16.99 -46.79 -29.45
C VAL A 182 16.69 -46.39 -28.00
N ASN A 183 17.09 -47.22 -27.02
CA ASN A 183 16.87 -46.92 -25.61
C ASN A 183 17.67 -45.69 -25.15
N SER A 184 18.90 -45.52 -25.64
CA SER A 184 19.72 -44.33 -25.38
C SER A 184 19.06 -43.06 -25.92
N LEU A 185 18.62 -43.07 -27.18
CA LEU A 185 17.93 -41.94 -27.81
C LEU A 185 16.60 -41.61 -27.12
N CYS A 186 15.83 -42.62 -26.73
CA CYS A 186 14.61 -42.43 -25.96
C CYS A 186 14.90 -41.75 -24.61
N ASN A 187 15.94 -42.16 -23.91
CA ASN A 187 16.34 -41.51 -22.66
C ASN A 187 16.79 -40.06 -22.87
N ILE A 188 17.49 -39.77 -23.96
CA ILE A 188 17.89 -38.40 -24.33
C ILE A 188 16.64 -37.54 -24.58
N VAL A 189 15.69 -38.02 -25.37
CA VAL A 189 14.45 -37.29 -25.69
C VAL A 189 13.58 -37.09 -24.45
N SER A 190 13.42 -38.12 -23.61
CA SER A 190 12.65 -37.99 -22.37
C SER A 190 13.28 -36.97 -21.42
N LYS A 191 14.61 -36.93 -21.30
CA LYS A 191 15.33 -35.98 -20.43
C LYS A 191 15.41 -34.57 -21.02
N GLY A 192 15.38 -34.46 -22.35
CA GLY A 192 15.41 -33.17 -23.06
C GLY A 192 14.09 -32.39 -22.99
N ASP A 193 12.97 -33.02 -22.62
CA ASP A 193 11.73 -32.30 -22.32
C ASP A 193 11.84 -31.57 -20.98
N VAL A 194 12.02 -30.25 -21.03
CA VAL A 194 12.16 -29.39 -19.86
C VAL A 194 10.90 -29.37 -18.98
N LEU A 195 9.70 -29.47 -19.57
CA LEU A 195 8.46 -29.49 -18.80
C LEU A 195 8.37 -30.78 -17.98
N PHE A 196 8.72 -31.91 -18.60
CA PHE A 196 8.78 -33.21 -17.94
C PHE A 196 9.90 -33.26 -16.88
N SER A 197 11.15 -32.95 -17.25
CA SER A 197 12.32 -33.10 -16.36
C SER A 197 12.28 -32.19 -15.14
N SER A 198 11.62 -31.03 -15.22
CA SER A 198 11.45 -30.09 -14.11
C SER A 198 10.34 -30.47 -13.11
N HIS A 199 9.45 -31.39 -13.49
CA HIS A 199 8.31 -31.84 -12.68
C HIS A 199 8.45 -33.30 -12.17
N HIS A 200 9.54 -34.00 -12.52
CA HIS A 200 9.75 -35.42 -12.19
C HIS A 200 11.05 -35.69 -11.44
N LYS A 201 10.93 -36.17 -10.19
CA LYS A 201 12.09 -36.47 -9.31
C LYS A 201 12.95 -37.65 -9.77
N SER A 202 12.39 -38.57 -10.55
CA SER A 202 13.05 -39.82 -10.97
C SER A 202 13.94 -39.66 -12.21
N VAL A 203 13.93 -38.49 -12.85
CA VAL A 203 14.44 -38.32 -14.23
C VAL A 203 15.68 -37.42 -14.29
N SER A 204 15.82 -36.44 -13.38
CA SER A 204 16.98 -35.55 -13.30
C SER A 204 17.21 -34.99 -11.88
N ALA A 205 18.41 -34.50 -11.60
CA ALA A 205 18.71 -33.72 -10.39
C ALA A 205 18.08 -32.30 -10.43
N GLN A 206 17.39 -31.93 -11.50
CA GLN A 206 16.83 -30.59 -11.78
C GLN A 206 15.31 -30.50 -11.55
N SER A 207 14.72 -31.42 -10.76
CA SER A 207 13.29 -31.33 -10.42
C SER A 207 13.03 -30.08 -9.56
N CYS A 208 12.48 -29.02 -10.15
CA CYS A 208 12.34 -27.71 -9.52
C CYS A 208 10.91 -27.40 -9.06
N PHE A 209 9.88 -28.05 -9.62
CA PHE A 209 8.50 -27.56 -9.44
C PHE A 209 7.54 -28.55 -8.78
N VAL A 210 8.01 -29.76 -8.45
CA VAL A 210 7.17 -30.88 -7.99
C VAL A 210 6.36 -30.54 -6.74
N THR A 211 7.01 -29.91 -5.76
CA THR A 211 6.40 -29.57 -4.48
C THR A 211 6.43 -28.07 -4.24
N ASP A 212 5.56 -27.59 -3.36
CA ASP A 212 5.54 -26.18 -2.93
C ASP A 212 6.91 -25.72 -2.42
N TYR A 213 7.59 -26.56 -1.64
CA TYR A 213 8.95 -26.31 -1.18
C TYR A 213 9.91 -26.07 -2.35
N LEU A 214 9.95 -26.97 -3.33
CA LEU A 214 10.86 -26.85 -4.48
C LEU A 214 10.54 -25.62 -5.33
N ARG A 215 9.26 -25.28 -5.51
CA ARG A 215 8.85 -24.06 -6.21
C ARG A 215 9.39 -22.81 -5.50
N ARG A 216 9.30 -22.75 -4.17
CA ARG A 216 9.82 -21.62 -3.37
C ARG A 216 11.35 -21.56 -3.38
N GLU A 217 12.02 -22.70 -3.27
CA GLU A 217 13.48 -22.80 -3.44
C GLU A 217 13.92 -22.36 -4.84
N TYR A 218 13.14 -22.68 -5.88
CA TYR A 218 13.38 -22.19 -7.23
C TYR A 218 13.27 -20.66 -7.29
N PHE A 219 12.23 -20.06 -6.71
CA PHE A 219 12.09 -18.60 -6.66
C PHE A 219 13.26 -17.93 -5.92
N TYR A 220 13.71 -18.54 -4.83
CA TYR A 220 14.88 -18.07 -4.08
C TYR A 220 16.17 -18.16 -4.91
N SER A 221 16.44 -19.32 -5.52
CA SER A 221 17.67 -19.59 -6.28
C SER A 221 17.75 -18.88 -7.62
N LYS A 222 16.62 -18.53 -8.24
CA LYS A 222 16.56 -17.71 -9.46
C LYS A 222 16.64 -16.22 -9.22
N HIS A 223 16.83 -15.78 -7.97
CA HIS A 223 16.86 -14.37 -7.62
C HIS A 223 15.59 -13.64 -8.08
N TYR A 224 14.40 -14.27 -7.99
CA TYR A 224 13.15 -13.52 -8.07
C TYR A 224 12.90 -12.68 -6.81
N ASN A 225 13.94 -12.32 -6.05
CA ASN A 225 13.84 -11.48 -4.86
C ASN A 225 12.78 -11.99 -3.86
N PHE A 226 12.68 -13.32 -3.73
CA PHE A 226 11.80 -13.95 -2.75
C PHE A 226 12.57 -14.21 -1.45
N LYS A 227 12.06 -13.68 -0.34
CA LYS A 227 12.53 -14.00 1.02
C LYS A 227 11.38 -14.44 1.89
N GLU A 228 11.51 -15.59 2.53
CA GLU A 228 10.48 -16.05 3.47
C GLU A 228 10.48 -15.18 4.73
N PRO A 229 9.32 -14.72 5.23
CA PRO A 229 9.27 -13.97 6.48
C PRO A 229 9.76 -14.80 7.65
N ILE A 230 10.48 -14.14 8.56
CA ILE A 230 11.04 -14.75 9.76
C ILE A 230 10.04 -14.64 10.90
N GLU A 231 9.65 -15.78 11.46
CA GLU A 231 8.82 -15.81 12.65
C GLU A 231 9.67 -15.55 13.90
N VAL A 232 9.34 -14.49 14.64
CA VAL A 232 10.05 -14.11 15.87
C VAL A 232 9.15 -14.41 17.08
N ASN A 233 9.66 -15.22 18.00
CA ASN A 233 8.98 -15.52 19.26
C ASN A 233 9.24 -14.40 20.27
N LEU A 234 8.18 -13.79 20.79
CA LEU A 234 8.23 -12.68 21.75
C LEU A 234 8.16 -13.14 23.20
N SER A 235 8.20 -14.44 23.45
CA SER A 235 8.18 -15.02 24.79
C SER A 235 9.35 -15.98 24.98
N ASN A 236 9.62 -16.33 26.23
CA ASN A 236 10.65 -17.31 26.55
C ASN A 236 10.15 -18.76 26.32
N ASN A 237 8.87 -18.94 25.96
CA ASN A 237 8.28 -20.25 25.67
C ASN A 237 8.24 -20.48 24.15
N PRO A 238 8.97 -21.47 23.60
CA PRO A 238 8.99 -21.79 22.17
C PRO A 238 7.61 -22.08 21.56
N LYS A 239 6.66 -22.58 22.37
CA LYS A 239 5.29 -22.93 21.94
C LYS A 239 4.29 -21.78 22.05
N SER A 240 4.72 -20.60 22.50
CA SER A 240 3.84 -19.45 22.65
C SER A 240 3.24 -19.00 21.31
N LYS A 241 2.02 -18.49 21.37
CA LYS A 241 1.36 -17.84 20.23
C LYS A 241 1.74 -16.36 20.11
N ASP A 242 2.59 -15.86 21.00
CA ASP A 242 3.07 -14.49 21.02
C ASP A 242 4.24 -14.36 20.06
N LYS A 243 3.89 -14.32 18.78
CA LYS A 243 4.83 -14.28 17.68
C LYS A 243 4.54 -13.07 16.80
N LEU A 244 5.57 -12.58 16.13
CA LEU A 244 5.46 -11.62 15.03
C LEU A 244 6.13 -12.20 13.79
N GLN A 245 5.73 -11.71 12.63
CA GLN A 245 6.40 -12.00 11.36
C GLN A 245 7.25 -10.81 10.97
N TYR A 246 8.50 -11.08 10.61
CA TYR A 246 9.51 -10.08 10.32
C TYR A 246 10.11 -10.30 8.93
N VAL A 247 10.17 -9.25 8.12
CA VAL A 247 10.88 -9.22 6.84
C VAL A 247 12.10 -8.32 7.02
N PRO A 248 13.33 -8.85 6.89
CA PRO A 248 14.54 -8.06 7.05
C PRO A 248 14.59 -6.88 6.08
N VAL A 249 14.91 -5.70 6.63
CA VAL A 249 15.00 -4.45 5.87
C VAL A 249 16.19 -4.52 4.91
N SER A 250 17.33 -5.00 5.37
CA SER A 250 18.58 -5.16 4.60
C SER A 250 18.39 -6.03 3.36
N GLN A 251 17.68 -7.16 3.50
CA GLN A 251 17.41 -8.07 2.38
C GLN A 251 16.52 -7.40 1.34
N THR A 252 15.42 -6.80 1.79
CA THR A 252 14.52 -6.07 0.88
C THR A 252 15.24 -4.92 0.17
N LEU A 253 16.10 -4.18 0.89
CA LEU A 253 16.87 -3.08 0.30
C LEU A 253 17.86 -3.57 -0.75
N THR A 254 18.57 -4.67 -0.49
CA THR A 254 19.54 -5.25 -1.44
C THR A 254 18.85 -5.53 -2.78
N GLU A 255 17.64 -6.09 -2.74
CA GLU A 255 16.87 -6.46 -3.92
C GLU A 255 16.34 -5.23 -4.68
N ILE A 256 15.71 -4.28 -4.00
CA ILE A 256 15.09 -3.14 -4.68
C ILE A 256 16.12 -2.15 -5.24
N LEU A 257 17.33 -2.10 -4.67
CA LEU A 257 18.41 -1.23 -5.14
C LEU A 257 19.12 -1.78 -6.38
N GLU A 258 18.84 -3.01 -6.79
CA GLU A 258 19.31 -3.58 -8.06
C GLU A 258 18.44 -3.15 -9.25
N ASP A 259 17.20 -2.72 -9.01
CA ASP A 259 16.27 -2.30 -10.07
C ASP A 259 16.77 -0.99 -10.75
N PRO A 260 16.96 -0.97 -12.08
CA PRO A 260 17.48 0.21 -12.79
C PRO A 260 16.62 1.47 -12.64
N ALA A 261 15.30 1.33 -12.53
CA ALA A 261 14.40 2.47 -12.36
C ALA A 261 14.49 3.04 -10.93
N VAL A 262 14.69 2.18 -9.91
CA VAL A 262 14.98 2.62 -8.54
C VAL A 262 16.34 3.30 -8.47
N GLN A 263 17.38 2.73 -9.09
CA GLN A 263 18.72 3.31 -9.15
C GLN A 263 18.71 4.71 -9.76
N LYS A 264 17.91 4.94 -10.81
CA LYS A 264 17.76 6.27 -11.43
C LYS A 264 17.32 7.32 -10.41
N ASP A 265 16.29 7.03 -9.62
CA ASP A 265 15.78 7.96 -8.60
C ASP A 265 16.79 8.12 -7.46
N VAL A 266 17.45 7.04 -7.02
CA VAL A 266 18.48 7.06 -5.97
C VAL A 266 19.69 7.90 -6.39
N ASP A 267 20.22 7.69 -7.59
CA ASP A 267 21.34 8.47 -8.13
C ASP A 267 20.97 9.94 -8.28
N ALA A 268 19.77 10.23 -8.78
CA ALA A 268 19.26 11.61 -8.87
C ALA A 268 19.16 12.27 -7.49
N SER A 269 18.83 11.50 -6.44
CA SER A 269 18.76 12.01 -5.07
C SER A 269 20.13 12.42 -4.52
N PHE A 270 21.22 11.75 -4.92
CA PHE A 270 22.59 12.08 -4.49
C PHE A 270 23.14 13.34 -5.14
N CYS A 271 22.64 13.70 -6.32
CA CYS A 271 23.06 14.90 -7.04
C CYS A 271 22.21 16.13 -6.72
N LYS A 272 21.15 15.98 -5.91
CA LYS A 272 20.17 17.04 -5.68
C LYS A 272 20.76 18.14 -4.81
N GLN A 273 20.81 19.35 -5.35
CA GLN A 273 21.16 20.55 -4.58
C GLN A 273 19.89 21.14 -3.94
N PRO A 274 19.95 21.60 -2.67
CA PRO A 274 18.82 22.28 -2.06
C PRO A 274 18.51 23.56 -2.83
N PHE A 275 17.24 23.76 -3.17
CA PHE A 275 16.79 25.04 -3.71
C PHE A 275 16.29 25.91 -2.55
N ASP A 276 16.74 27.17 -2.46
CA ASP A 276 16.57 27.95 -1.23
C ASP A 276 15.26 28.71 -1.11
N GLU A 277 14.60 29.10 -2.20
CA GLU A 277 13.34 29.87 -2.15
C GLU A 277 12.09 28.99 -2.22
N GLU A 278 12.08 28.03 -3.16
CA GLU A 278 10.99 27.07 -3.36
C GLU A 278 11.32 25.73 -2.71
N VAL A 279 10.41 25.23 -1.86
CA VAL A 279 10.53 23.96 -1.14
C VAL A 279 9.74 22.89 -1.89
N LYS A 280 10.42 21.86 -2.42
CA LYS A 280 9.83 20.83 -3.30
C LYS A 280 9.78 19.45 -2.68
N ASP A 281 10.67 19.16 -1.74
CA ASP A 281 10.69 17.88 -1.05
C ASP A 281 11.17 18.02 0.40
N TYR A 282 11.15 16.90 1.15
CA TYR A 282 11.61 16.87 2.54
C TYR A 282 13.09 17.24 2.69
N THR A 283 13.90 16.99 1.67
CA THR A 283 15.32 17.38 1.63
C THR A 283 15.52 18.90 1.64
N ASP A 284 14.51 19.66 1.21
CA ASP A 284 14.54 21.13 1.22
C ASP A 284 14.08 21.71 2.56
N GLY A 285 13.47 20.87 3.42
CA GLY A 285 12.97 21.23 4.73
C GLY A 285 14.08 21.54 5.74
N THR A 286 13.79 22.39 6.72
CA THR A 286 14.81 22.83 7.69
C THR A 286 15.35 21.69 8.53
N LEU A 287 14.54 20.66 8.84
CA LEU A 287 15.00 19.52 9.63
C LEU A 287 16.14 18.77 8.94
N PHE A 288 16.01 18.51 7.63
CA PHE A 288 17.03 17.81 6.85
C PHE A 288 18.30 18.67 6.74
N LYS A 289 18.14 19.98 6.52
CA LYS A 289 19.28 20.92 6.44
C LYS A 289 20.04 21.10 7.76
N GLU A 290 19.35 20.95 8.90
CA GLU A 290 19.94 21.05 10.24
C GLU A 290 20.69 19.78 10.69
N GLU A 291 20.45 18.64 10.03
CA GLU A 291 21.03 17.35 10.41
C GLU A 291 22.25 17.00 9.56
N LEU A 292 23.14 16.16 10.10
CA LEU A 292 24.33 15.73 9.39
C LEU A 292 23.96 14.59 8.42
N HIS A 293 24.18 14.84 7.13
CA HIS A 293 23.95 13.89 6.05
C HIS A 293 25.23 13.61 5.28
N GLU A 294 25.41 12.35 4.88
CA GLU A 294 26.48 11.98 3.97
C GLU A 294 26.08 12.33 2.52
N PRO A 295 27.04 12.63 1.63
CA PRO A 295 26.73 12.93 0.23
C PRO A 295 25.95 11.82 -0.48
N LYS A 296 26.18 10.57 -0.06
CA LYS A 296 25.45 9.39 -0.51
C LYS A 296 24.91 8.68 0.72
N GLU A 297 23.59 8.62 0.85
CA GLU A 297 22.90 7.87 1.90
C GLU A 297 21.51 7.41 1.45
N ILE A 298 21.10 6.22 1.90
CA ILE A 298 19.76 5.69 1.65
C ILE A 298 18.82 6.16 2.76
N HIS A 299 17.75 6.82 2.37
CA HIS A 299 16.74 7.36 3.25
C HIS A 299 15.55 6.41 3.38
N LEU A 300 15.11 6.14 4.61
CA LEU A 300 13.90 5.35 4.88
C LEU A 300 12.81 6.20 5.53
N PHE A 301 11.60 6.07 5.01
CA PHE A 301 10.39 6.48 5.72
C PHE A 301 9.70 5.24 6.25
N LEU A 302 9.58 5.15 7.57
CA LEU A 302 8.83 4.09 8.23
C LEU A 302 7.36 4.50 8.34
N TYR A 303 6.47 3.54 8.34
CA TYR A 303 5.05 3.75 8.63
C TYR A 303 4.56 2.65 9.55
N GLN A 304 3.66 2.99 10.46
CA GLN A 304 2.88 1.98 11.18
C GLN A 304 1.38 2.34 11.18
N ASP A 305 0.53 1.33 11.06
CA ASP A 305 -0.88 1.43 11.44
C ASP A 305 -1.44 0.12 12.02
N GLY A 306 -2.55 0.24 12.75
CA GLY A 306 -3.35 -0.88 13.23
C GLY A 306 -4.59 -1.10 12.36
N PHE A 307 -4.66 -2.22 11.64
CA PHE A 307 -5.76 -2.53 10.72
C PHE A 307 -6.40 -3.89 11.02
N ASN A 308 -7.62 -4.11 10.49
CA ASN A 308 -8.27 -5.41 10.57
C ASN A 308 -8.23 -6.09 9.18
N PRO A 309 -7.49 -7.19 9.01
CA PRO A 309 -7.43 -7.95 7.77
C PRO A 309 -8.69 -8.80 7.51
N VAL A 310 -9.54 -9.04 8.52
CA VAL A 310 -10.73 -9.90 8.41
C VAL A 310 -12.01 -9.07 8.36
N PHE A 311 -12.89 -9.39 7.40
CA PHE A 311 -14.10 -8.63 7.06
C PHE A 311 -15.24 -8.63 8.10
N ASN A 312 -15.08 -9.28 9.26
CA ASN A 312 -16.12 -9.28 10.30
C ASN A 312 -16.14 -7.95 11.07
N VAL A 313 -16.50 -6.87 10.38
CA VAL A 313 -16.62 -5.49 10.90
C VAL A 313 -17.88 -5.32 11.78
N LEU A 314 -18.80 -6.29 11.77
CA LEU A 314 -20.10 -6.22 12.47
C LEU A 314 -20.36 -7.36 13.49
N GLY A 315 -19.44 -8.33 13.65
CA GLY A 315 -19.63 -9.48 14.54
C GLY A 315 -18.76 -9.50 15.80
N SER A 316 -18.99 -10.47 16.69
CA SER A 316 -18.23 -10.71 17.95
C SER A 316 -16.72 -10.91 17.75
N ALA A 317 -16.25 -11.11 16.51
CA ALA A 317 -14.85 -11.27 16.13
C ALA A 317 -14.14 -9.97 15.67
N LYS A 318 -14.80 -8.80 15.68
CA LYS A 318 -14.28 -7.52 15.12
C LYS A 318 -12.90 -7.09 15.61
N ASN A 319 -12.54 -7.45 16.85
CA ASN A 319 -11.23 -7.11 17.45
C ASN A 319 -10.34 -8.35 17.66
N LYS A 320 -10.72 -9.51 17.11
CA LYS A 320 -9.99 -10.77 17.33
C LYS A 320 -8.69 -10.82 16.52
N TYR A 321 -8.71 -10.26 15.31
CA TYR A 321 -7.61 -10.32 14.34
C TYR A 321 -7.03 -8.94 14.00
N LYS A 322 -7.23 -7.93 14.86
CA LYS A 322 -6.62 -6.61 14.58
C LYS A 322 -5.10 -6.74 14.64
N GLU A 323 -4.45 -6.38 13.55
CA GLU A 323 -3.01 -6.45 13.33
C GLU A 323 -2.41 -5.05 13.37
N LEU A 324 -1.18 -4.98 13.86
CA LEU A 324 -0.27 -3.85 13.73
C LEU A 324 0.69 -4.21 12.61
N VAL A 325 0.85 -3.31 11.65
CA VAL A 325 1.78 -3.46 10.53
C VAL A 325 2.82 -2.35 10.54
N VAL A 326 4.03 -2.69 10.12
CA VAL A 326 5.09 -1.73 9.83
C VAL A 326 5.56 -1.91 8.39
N TYR A 327 5.64 -0.81 7.66
CA TYR A 327 6.24 -0.75 6.32
C TYR A 327 7.42 0.22 6.31
N PHE A 328 8.22 0.14 5.25
CA PHE A 328 9.05 1.25 4.82
C PHE A 328 8.82 1.62 3.36
N THR A 329 9.28 2.81 2.98
CA THR A 329 9.49 3.23 1.60
C THR A 329 10.80 4.00 1.51
N LEU A 330 11.43 3.97 0.34
CA LEU A 330 12.64 4.73 0.08
C LEU A 330 12.31 6.23 -0.01
N GLY A 331 12.96 7.04 0.83
CA GLY A 331 12.90 8.50 0.77
C GLY A 331 13.54 9.06 -0.50
N ASN A 332 14.59 8.39 -1.02
CA ASN A 332 15.32 8.78 -2.23
C ASN A 332 14.47 8.73 -3.51
N LEU A 333 13.34 8.01 -3.50
CA LEU A 333 12.43 8.00 -4.65
C LEU A 333 11.82 9.38 -4.87
N SER A 334 11.62 9.74 -6.14
CA SER A 334 10.85 10.93 -6.51
C SER A 334 9.48 10.91 -5.83
N ALA A 335 8.93 12.07 -5.47
CA ALA A 335 7.67 12.16 -4.71
C ALA A 335 6.52 11.36 -5.37
N GLY A 336 6.46 11.34 -6.70
CA GLY A 336 5.52 10.53 -7.48
C GLY A 336 5.70 9.03 -7.25
N ASN A 337 6.90 8.49 -7.43
CA ASN A 337 7.21 7.07 -7.21
C ASN A 337 7.07 6.67 -5.74
N ARG A 338 7.50 7.54 -4.83
CA ARG A 338 7.36 7.35 -3.38
C ARG A 338 5.91 7.33 -2.91
N SER A 339 4.96 7.89 -3.67
CA SER A 339 3.53 7.83 -3.33
C SER A 339 2.83 6.52 -3.73
N LYS A 340 3.42 5.72 -4.62
CA LYS A 340 2.85 4.48 -5.15
C LYS A 340 2.71 3.41 -4.08
N VAL A 341 1.71 2.54 -4.21
CA VAL A 341 1.42 1.44 -3.27
C VAL A 341 2.48 0.35 -3.37
N ASP A 342 3.01 0.09 -4.56
CA ASP A 342 4.01 -0.96 -4.79
C ASP A 342 5.36 -0.65 -4.14
N THR A 343 5.68 0.63 -3.94
CA THR A 343 6.89 1.08 -3.24
C THR A 343 6.75 1.08 -1.72
N LYS A 344 5.76 0.36 -1.16
CA LYS A 344 5.49 0.23 0.29
C LYS A 344 5.83 -1.20 0.69
N TYR A 345 7.02 -1.37 1.28
CA TYR A 345 7.59 -2.68 1.57
C TYR A 345 7.31 -3.08 3.01
N LEU A 346 6.90 -4.33 3.23
CA LEU A 346 6.58 -4.86 4.54
C LEU A 346 7.84 -5.06 5.40
N ILE A 347 7.78 -4.68 6.67
CA ILE A 347 8.79 -5.00 7.69
C ILE A 347 8.22 -6.00 8.69
N MET A 348 7.01 -5.75 9.20
CA MET A 348 6.51 -6.49 10.34
C MET A 348 4.98 -6.61 10.36
N LEU A 349 4.48 -7.78 10.74
CA LEU A 349 3.08 -8.02 11.12
C LEU A 349 3.00 -8.64 12.52
N ILE A 350 2.16 -8.08 13.38
CA ILE A 350 1.91 -8.58 14.73
C ILE A 350 0.48 -8.31 15.17
N ARG A 351 -0.14 -9.21 15.94
CA ARG A 351 -1.45 -8.93 16.55
C ARG A 351 -1.37 -7.77 17.51
N GLU A 352 -2.28 -6.81 17.38
CA GLU A 352 -2.31 -5.61 18.23
C GLU A 352 -2.45 -5.99 19.72
N LYS A 353 -3.19 -7.06 20.03
CA LYS A 353 -3.30 -7.60 21.40
C LYS A 353 -1.98 -8.12 21.95
N VAL A 354 -1.18 -8.79 21.11
CA VAL A 354 0.15 -9.28 21.50
C VAL A 354 1.07 -8.08 21.69
N PHE A 355 1.08 -7.13 20.76
CA PHE A 355 1.87 -5.90 20.86
C PHE A 355 1.57 -5.11 22.15
N LYS A 356 0.29 -4.90 22.49
CA LYS A 356 -0.12 -4.19 23.72
C LYS A 356 0.31 -4.90 25.00
N ARG A 357 0.32 -6.23 25.01
CA ARG A 357 0.72 -7.03 26.18
C ARG A 357 2.24 -7.12 26.33
N VAL A 358 2.95 -7.33 25.23
CA VAL A 358 4.41 -7.51 25.19
C VAL A 358 5.16 -6.18 25.30
N GLY A 359 4.60 -5.12 24.72
CA GLY A 359 5.17 -3.78 24.69
C GLY A 359 6.07 -3.52 23.48
N ALA A 360 6.22 -2.24 23.15
CA ALA A 360 6.96 -1.77 21.97
C ALA A 360 8.44 -2.18 21.98
N LYS A 361 9.11 -2.11 23.13
CA LYS A 361 10.54 -2.43 23.29
C LYS A 361 10.90 -3.79 22.71
N LYS A 362 10.21 -4.85 23.14
CA LYS A 362 10.51 -6.23 22.69
C LYS A 362 10.03 -6.49 21.27
N CYS A 363 8.93 -5.85 20.83
CA CYS A 363 8.44 -6.02 19.46
C CYS A 363 9.37 -5.37 18.42
N PHE A 364 9.96 -4.21 18.74
CA PHE A 364 10.84 -3.47 17.83
C PHE A 364 12.33 -3.81 18.00
N GLU A 365 12.71 -4.63 18.97
CA GLU A 365 14.11 -4.96 19.28
C GLU A 365 14.90 -5.37 18.05
N ARG A 366 14.38 -6.33 17.27
CA ARG A 366 15.05 -6.83 16.07
C ARG A 366 15.14 -5.78 14.96
N LEU A 367 14.08 -5.01 14.75
CA LEU A 367 14.07 -3.92 13.77
C LEU A 367 15.11 -2.85 14.14
N LEU A 368 15.14 -2.43 15.40
CA LEU A 368 16.07 -1.40 15.86
C LEU A 368 17.53 -1.87 15.80
N ALA A 369 17.80 -3.15 16.07
CA ALA A 369 19.13 -3.72 15.89
C ALA A 369 19.59 -3.65 14.43
N GLU A 370 18.73 -4.08 13.50
CA GLU A 370 19.04 -4.04 12.06
C GLU A 370 19.20 -2.60 11.53
N LEU A 371 18.33 -1.67 11.95
CA LEU A 371 18.43 -0.27 11.55
C LEU A 371 19.71 0.40 12.08
N LYS A 372 20.17 0.05 13.29
CA LYS A 372 21.45 0.54 13.81
C LYS A 372 22.62 0.01 12.99
N GLN A 373 22.59 -1.28 12.64
CA GLN A 373 23.61 -1.89 11.80
C GLN A 373 23.66 -1.22 10.43
N LEU A 374 22.52 -1.05 9.76
CA LEU A 374 22.44 -0.36 8.46
C LEU A 374 22.87 1.11 8.54
N GLN A 375 22.69 1.77 9.70
CA GLN A 375 23.16 3.13 9.93
C GLN A 375 24.69 3.21 10.05
N THR A 376 25.33 2.22 10.69
CA THR A 376 26.78 2.23 10.97
C THR A 376 27.62 1.55 9.89
N GLU A 377 27.17 0.41 9.38
CA GLU A 377 27.90 -0.41 8.40
C GLU A 377 27.48 -0.07 6.96
N GLY A 378 26.26 0.44 6.77
CA GLY A 378 25.69 0.76 5.46
C GLY A 378 25.16 -0.46 4.70
N ILE A 379 24.80 -0.22 3.44
CA ILE A 379 24.40 -1.22 2.46
C ILE A 379 25.18 -1.04 1.17
N LEU A 380 25.48 -2.15 0.50
CA LEU A 380 26.20 -2.14 -0.77
C LEU A 380 25.32 -1.56 -1.87
N TYR A 381 25.76 -0.45 -2.47
CA TYR A 381 25.11 0.19 -3.61
C TYR A 381 26.15 0.52 -4.68
N LYS A 382 26.06 -0.13 -5.85
CA LYS A 382 26.99 0.03 -6.98
C LYS A 382 28.48 -0.06 -6.56
N GLY A 383 28.80 -1.02 -5.70
CA GLY A 383 30.18 -1.25 -5.21
C GLY A 383 30.62 -0.34 -4.05
N LEU A 384 29.78 0.59 -3.60
CA LEU A 384 30.06 1.48 -2.48
C LEU A 384 29.21 1.08 -1.26
N GLN A 385 29.80 1.10 -0.06
CA GLN A 385 29.01 1.01 1.16
C GLN A 385 28.39 2.37 1.47
N VAL A 386 27.05 2.40 1.52
CA VAL A 386 26.25 3.62 1.69
C VAL A 386 25.42 3.51 2.95
N PRO A 387 25.51 4.45 3.92
CA PRO A 387 24.73 4.39 5.15
C PRO A 387 23.23 4.51 4.89
N VAL A 388 22.42 3.86 5.74
CA VAL A 388 20.97 3.92 5.68
C VAL A 388 20.43 4.66 6.90
N LYS A 389 19.59 5.68 6.69
CA LYS A 389 19.02 6.51 7.76
C LYS A 389 17.50 6.53 7.73
N VAL A 390 16.89 6.41 8.90
CA VAL A 390 15.44 6.63 9.05
C VAL A 390 15.19 8.12 9.16
N ILE A 391 14.57 8.70 8.14
CA ILE A 391 14.31 10.14 8.09
C ILE A 391 12.98 10.49 8.76
N ASN A 392 11.93 9.72 8.53
CA ASN A 392 10.61 10.02 9.09
C ASN A 392 9.89 8.74 9.52
N MET A 393 9.08 8.86 10.58
CA MET A 393 8.06 7.88 10.94
C MET A 393 6.70 8.48 10.65
N LEU A 394 6.00 7.88 9.70
CA LEU A 394 4.67 8.24 9.22
C LEU A 394 3.61 7.45 9.98
N GLY A 395 2.41 8.01 10.09
CA GLY A 395 1.29 7.36 10.76
C GLY A 395 0.19 8.35 11.09
N ASP A 396 -0.97 7.83 11.46
CA ASP A 396 -2.03 8.66 12.01
C ASP A 396 -1.60 9.19 13.41
N SER A 397 -2.35 10.17 13.92
CA SER A 397 -1.97 10.80 15.19
C SER A 397 -1.99 9.79 16.37
N LEU A 398 -2.84 8.76 16.35
CA LEU A 398 -2.89 7.77 17.42
C LEU A 398 -1.66 6.86 17.38
N GLY A 399 -1.32 6.36 16.19
CA GLY A 399 -0.16 5.53 15.94
C GLY A 399 1.15 6.26 16.25
N GLN A 400 1.25 7.54 15.93
CA GLN A 400 2.43 8.34 16.30
C GLN A 400 2.53 8.62 17.79
N HIS A 401 1.39 8.81 18.47
CA HIS A 401 1.42 8.92 19.93
C HIS A 401 1.93 7.63 20.58
N MET A 402 1.51 6.47 20.05
CA MET A 402 1.98 5.16 20.51
C MET A 402 3.50 5.02 20.31
N VAL A 403 4.01 5.24 19.09
CA VAL A 403 5.45 5.12 18.80
C VAL A 403 6.27 6.13 19.60
N GLY A 404 5.79 7.37 19.71
CA GLY A 404 6.47 8.45 20.41
C GLY A 404 6.38 8.42 21.93
N GLY A 405 5.76 7.40 22.53
CA GLY A 405 5.61 7.32 23.99
C GLY A 405 4.70 8.40 24.59
N PHE A 406 3.81 8.99 23.79
CA PHE A 406 2.81 9.96 24.23
C PHE A 406 1.52 9.26 24.69
N ILE A 407 0.64 9.98 25.38
CA ILE A 407 -0.69 9.47 25.73
C ILE A 407 -1.52 9.30 24.45
N GLU A 408 -1.98 8.08 24.21
CA GLU A 408 -2.86 7.67 23.10
C GLU A 408 -4.33 8.07 23.35
N SER A 409 -4.55 9.31 23.81
CA SER A 409 -5.89 9.82 24.08
C SER A 409 -6.02 11.28 23.68
N PHE A 410 -6.91 11.51 22.72
CA PHE A 410 -7.34 12.84 22.30
C PHE A 410 -8.31 13.51 23.28
N SER A 411 -8.58 12.92 24.46
CA SER A 411 -9.27 13.57 25.59
C SER A 411 -8.30 14.07 26.67
N SER A 412 -7.01 13.70 26.60
CA SER A 412 -5.96 14.17 27.52
C SER A 412 -5.90 15.70 27.62
N SER A 413 -5.49 16.19 28.79
CA SER A 413 -5.20 17.61 29.02
C SER A 413 -4.08 18.10 28.10
N TYR A 414 -3.02 17.31 27.95
CA TYR A 414 -1.92 17.55 27.01
C TYR A 414 -2.04 16.56 25.86
N PHE A 415 -2.67 17.01 24.77
CA PHE A 415 -3.01 16.19 23.61
C PHE A 415 -2.09 16.44 22.41
N CYS A 416 -1.24 17.47 22.47
CA CYS A 416 -0.36 17.84 21.36
C CYS A 416 1.03 17.22 21.54
N ARG A 417 1.52 16.56 20.49
CA ARG A 417 2.89 16.04 20.43
C ARG A 417 3.91 17.09 20.01
N PHE A 418 3.48 18.15 19.33
CA PHE A 418 4.36 19.22 18.85
C PHE A 418 4.67 20.22 19.96
N CYS A 419 3.66 20.65 20.74
CA CYS A 419 3.83 21.63 21.82
C CYS A 419 3.19 21.20 23.15
N GLU A 420 3.37 22.01 24.19
CA GLU A 420 2.85 21.76 25.54
C GLU A 420 1.51 22.47 25.84
N ILE A 421 0.70 22.75 24.83
CA ILE A 421 -0.61 23.38 25.06
C ILE A 421 -1.54 22.44 25.85
N THR A 422 -2.38 23.03 26.70
CA THR A 422 -3.48 22.30 27.35
C THR A 422 -4.78 22.46 26.57
N ARG A 423 -5.68 21.47 26.69
CA ARG A 423 -7.03 21.55 26.14
C ARG A 423 -7.79 22.80 26.60
N LYS A 424 -7.62 23.20 27.86
CA LYS A 424 -8.28 24.39 28.43
C LYS A 424 -7.81 25.65 27.70
N VAL A 425 -6.51 25.82 27.53
CA VAL A 425 -5.92 26.97 26.82
C VAL A 425 -6.32 26.97 25.35
N PHE A 426 -6.22 25.83 24.66
CA PHE A 426 -6.61 25.74 23.24
C PHE A 426 -8.09 26.09 23.01
N LYS A 427 -8.99 25.62 23.88
CA LYS A 427 -10.42 25.96 23.76
C LYS A 427 -10.71 27.45 24.00
N ALA A 428 -9.93 28.11 24.86
CA ALA A 428 -10.07 29.54 25.14
C ALA A 428 -9.46 30.41 24.03
N SER A 429 -8.38 29.95 23.41
CA SER A 429 -7.65 30.70 22.38
C SER A 429 -7.14 29.74 21.29
N PRO A 430 -7.96 29.45 20.26
CA PRO A 430 -7.68 28.39 19.28
C PRO A 430 -6.55 28.72 18.30
N THR A 431 -6.16 30.00 18.20
CA THR A 431 -5.07 30.50 17.34
C THR A 431 -3.71 30.46 18.02
N ILE A 432 -3.62 30.08 19.30
CA ILE A 432 -2.37 30.09 20.05
C ILE A 432 -1.70 28.71 20.00
N THR A 433 -0.39 28.71 19.76
CA THR A 433 0.51 27.58 20.02
C THR A 433 1.38 27.86 21.26
N LYS A 434 2.01 26.82 21.79
CA LYS A 434 3.03 26.94 22.83
C LYS A 434 4.40 26.58 22.24
N PRO A 435 5.52 26.89 22.91
CA PRO A 435 6.83 26.47 22.45
C PRO A 435 6.87 24.99 22.09
N GLN A 436 7.55 24.69 20.99
CA GLN A 436 7.73 23.33 20.49
C GLN A 436 8.47 22.49 21.54
N ARG A 437 8.15 21.20 21.63
CA ARG A 437 8.83 20.28 22.54
C ARG A 437 10.27 20.06 22.06
N SER A 438 11.22 20.20 22.98
CA SER A 438 12.63 19.91 22.74
C SER A 438 13.02 18.50 23.19
N LYS A 439 14.21 18.01 22.78
CA LYS A 439 14.75 16.72 23.24
C LYS A 439 14.94 16.71 24.77
N GLU A 440 15.38 17.84 25.32
CA GLU A 440 15.68 18.04 26.74
C GLU A 440 14.38 18.01 27.57
N ASN A 441 13.34 18.74 27.14
CA ASN A 441 12.04 18.71 27.81
C ASN A 441 11.44 17.30 27.76
N TYR A 442 11.51 16.63 26.60
CA TYR A 442 11.02 15.27 26.43
C TYR A 442 11.72 14.30 27.40
N ALA A 443 13.05 14.29 27.43
CA ALA A 443 13.84 13.43 28.33
C ALA A 443 13.50 13.68 29.80
N ARG A 444 13.37 14.95 30.22
CA ARG A 444 12.97 15.31 31.58
C ARG A 444 11.59 14.77 31.94
N TYR A 445 10.63 14.83 31.02
CA TYR A 445 9.28 14.33 31.27
C TYR A 445 9.21 12.80 31.27
N VAL A 446 9.98 12.12 30.43
CA VAL A 446 10.14 10.66 30.47
C VAL A 446 10.70 10.23 31.83
N LEU A 447 11.77 10.85 32.30
CA LEU A 447 12.37 10.55 33.60
C LEU A 447 11.34 10.70 34.73
N LYS A 448 10.62 11.83 34.76
CA LYS A 448 9.56 12.06 35.76
C LYS A 448 8.40 11.07 35.63
N ALA A 449 8.00 10.71 34.41
CA ALA A 449 6.92 9.76 34.18
C ALA A 449 7.29 8.37 34.68
N ASN A 450 8.53 7.93 34.46
CA ASN A 450 9.05 6.67 34.97
C ASN A 450 9.13 6.67 36.51
N LEU A 451 9.64 7.74 37.12
CA LEU A 451 9.77 7.86 38.58
C LEU A 451 8.43 7.89 39.31
N THR A 452 7.39 8.46 38.68
CA THR A 452 6.07 8.63 39.30
C THR A 452 5.03 7.61 38.81
N GLU A 453 5.41 6.76 37.86
CA GLU A 453 4.52 5.84 37.14
C GLU A 453 3.27 6.51 36.55
N LYS A 454 3.35 7.81 36.28
CA LYS A 454 2.23 8.64 35.81
C LYS A 454 2.66 9.49 34.62
N PRO A 455 1.79 9.66 33.61
CA PRO A 455 2.14 10.51 32.47
C PRO A 455 2.40 11.96 32.88
N VAL A 456 3.49 12.54 32.38
CA VAL A 456 3.87 13.94 32.63
C VAL A 456 3.77 14.73 31.33
N LYS A 457 2.98 15.82 31.35
CA LYS A 457 2.79 16.70 30.18
C LYS A 457 2.42 15.94 28.89
N GLY A 458 1.67 14.85 29.01
CA GLY A 458 1.22 14.04 27.87
C GLY A 458 2.22 12.97 27.40
N ILE A 459 3.33 12.75 28.12
CA ILE A 459 4.32 11.69 27.84
C ILE A 459 4.20 10.62 28.92
N LYS A 460 4.17 9.35 28.50
CA LYS A 460 4.03 8.18 29.40
C LYS A 460 5.29 7.32 29.49
N GLN A 461 6.10 7.27 28.43
CA GLN A 461 7.31 6.44 28.36
C GLN A 461 8.27 6.97 27.29
N THR A 462 9.47 6.39 27.20
CA THR A 462 10.40 6.71 26.12
C THR A 462 9.94 6.15 24.77
N CYS A 463 10.42 6.77 23.68
CA CYS A 463 10.24 6.25 22.34
C CYS A 463 11.42 5.34 22.02
N GLU A 464 11.17 4.09 21.65
CA GLU A 464 12.22 3.10 21.41
C GLU A 464 13.14 3.50 20.23
N PHE A 465 12.59 4.21 19.24
CA PHE A 465 13.33 4.72 18.08
C PHE A 465 14.27 5.88 18.41
N ASN A 466 14.15 6.52 19.59
CA ASN A 466 15.15 7.51 20.05
C ASN A 466 16.54 6.90 20.25
N SER A 467 16.66 5.56 20.22
CA SER A 467 17.94 4.88 20.27
C SER A 467 18.71 4.87 18.94
N LEU A 468 18.11 5.31 17.83
CA LEU A 468 18.80 5.52 16.56
C LEU A 468 19.50 6.89 16.57
N GLY A 469 20.72 6.98 16.02
CA GLY A 469 21.55 8.18 16.17
C GLY A 469 20.96 9.44 15.54
N ASN A 470 20.19 9.28 14.46
CA ASN A 470 19.60 10.39 13.70
C ASN A 470 18.10 10.57 13.97
N PHE A 471 17.49 9.79 14.87
CA PHE A 471 16.04 9.83 15.10
C PHE A 471 15.70 10.35 16.51
N HIS A 472 14.59 11.07 16.60
CA HIS A 472 13.99 11.45 17.89
C HIS A 472 12.50 11.78 17.73
N ALA A 473 11.68 11.33 18.68
CA ALA A 473 10.21 11.43 18.66
C ALA A 473 9.68 12.86 18.44
N VAL A 474 10.30 13.88 19.04
CA VAL A 474 9.86 15.29 18.86
C VAL A 474 10.27 15.90 17.52
N ARG A 475 11.19 15.26 16.78
CA ARG A 475 11.69 15.76 15.49
C ARG A 475 11.15 14.99 14.30
N HIS A 476 10.96 13.67 14.40
CA HIS A 476 10.77 12.79 13.24
C HIS A 476 9.38 12.12 13.14
N LEU A 477 8.44 12.52 14.01
CA LEU A 477 7.03 12.09 13.96
C LEU A 477 6.16 13.12 13.23
N VAL A 478 5.97 12.94 11.93
CA VAL A 478 5.36 13.94 11.02
C VAL A 478 3.83 13.99 11.12
N CYS A 479 3.17 15.12 10.80
CA CYS A 479 1.70 15.13 10.71
C CYS A 479 1.16 14.32 9.54
N CYS A 480 -0.08 13.86 9.65
CA CYS A 480 -0.78 13.23 8.53
C CYS A 480 -1.86 14.16 7.99
N LEU A 481 -1.57 14.81 6.86
CA LEU A 481 -2.46 15.73 6.15
C LEU A 481 -3.89 15.16 5.96
N ALA A 482 -4.00 13.92 5.47
CA ALA A 482 -5.29 13.30 5.19
C ALA A 482 -6.16 13.15 6.45
N HIS A 483 -5.61 12.59 7.52
CA HIS A 483 -6.33 12.37 8.77
C HIS A 483 -6.62 13.66 9.53
N ASP A 484 -5.65 14.57 9.60
CA ASP A 484 -5.77 15.80 10.39
C ASP A 484 -6.68 16.81 9.69
N ILE A 485 -6.50 17.05 8.39
CA ILE A 485 -7.26 18.05 7.64
C ILE A 485 -8.51 17.44 7.02
N LEU A 486 -8.39 16.42 6.15
CA LEU A 486 -9.52 15.95 5.35
C LEU A 486 -10.55 15.13 6.17
N GLU A 487 -10.08 14.24 7.04
CA GLU A 487 -10.96 13.47 7.94
C GLU A 487 -11.17 14.14 9.30
N GLY A 488 -10.51 15.27 9.54
CA GLY A 488 -10.49 15.97 10.82
C GLY A 488 -11.18 17.32 10.79
N VAL A 489 -10.59 18.29 10.11
CA VAL A 489 -11.14 19.65 10.01
C VAL A 489 -12.28 19.67 8.99
N VAL A 490 -12.00 19.32 7.73
CA VAL A 490 -12.97 19.35 6.62
C VAL A 490 -14.20 18.50 6.93
N LYS A 491 -14.01 17.27 7.40
CA LYS A 491 -15.10 16.34 7.75
C LYS A 491 -16.15 16.94 8.69
N TRP A 492 -15.76 17.85 9.58
CA TRP A 492 -16.65 18.43 10.58
C TRP A 492 -17.10 19.83 10.20
N ASP A 493 -16.18 20.69 9.80
CA ASP A 493 -16.48 22.09 9.54
C ASP A 493 -17.28 22.24 8.24
N LEU A 494 -16.96 21.48 7.18
CA LEU A 494 -17.77 21.49 5.95
C LEU A 494 -19.19 20.95 6.19
N ALA A 495 -19.35 19.95 7.07
CA ALA A 495 -20.67 19.45 7.45
C ALA A 495 -21.51 20.52 8.17
N GLY A 496 -20.86 21.32 9.03
CA GLY A 496 -21.50 22.44 9.72
C GLY A 496 -21.89 23.57 8.78
N ILE A 497 -21.02 23.93 7.85
CA ILE A 497 -21.31 24.93 6.82
C ILE A 497 -22.51 24.49 5.97
N ILE A 498 -22.51 23.26 5.46
CA ILE A 498 -23.62 22.71 4.68
C ILE A 498 -24.91 22.72 5.51
N ARG A 499 -24.86 22.34 6.79
CA ARG A 499 -26.04 22.39 7.67
C ARG A 499 -26.60 23.80 7.78
N ASN A 500 -25.75 24.80 8.00
CA ASN A 500 -26.20 26.19 8.09
C ASN A 500 -26.83 26.68 6.79
N MET A 501 -26.23 26.38 5.63
CA MET A 501 -26.82 26.68 4.31
C MET A 501 -28.18 25.99 4.12
N THR A 502 -28.34 24.73 4.56
CA THR A 502 -29.65 24.04 4.49
C THR A 502 -30.70 24.65 5.42
N LYS A 503 -30.29 25.17 6.59
CA LYS A 503 -31.20 25.88 7.52
C LYS A 503 -31.64 27.23 6.98
N LYS A 504 -30.80 27.88 6.18
CA LYS A 504 -31.14 29.07 5.38
C LYS A 504 -32.02 28.75 4.18
N THR A 505 -32.44 27.49 4.01
CA THR A 505 -33.33 27.02 2.94
C THR A 505 -32.82 27.15 1.50
N TRP A 506 -31.54 27.49 1.32
CA TRP A 506 -30.87 27.55 0.02
C TRP A 506 -30.96 26.24 -0.77
N PHE A 507 -30.87 25.11 -0.06
CA PHE A 507 -31.08 23.77 -0.61
C PHE A 507 -31.38 22.76 0.52
N THR A 508 -31.76 21.53 0.15
CA THR A 508 -31.98 20.42 1.10
C THR A 508 -30.90 19.34 0.97
N TYR A 509 -30.69 18.53 2.01
CA TYR A 509 -29.79 17.37 1.95
C TYR A 509 -30.19 16.38 0.85
N LYS A 510 -31.50 16.14 0.66
CA LYS A 510 -32.03 15.29 -0.41
C LYS A 510 -31.63 15.85 -1.79
N PHE A 511 -31.75 17.16 -1.98
CA PHE A 511 -31.34 17.83 -3.21
C PHE A 511 -29.83 17.74 -3.44
N LEU A 512 -29.02 18.07 -2.44
CA LEU A 512 -27.56 17.97 -2.51
C LEU A 512 -27.10 16.56 -2.88
N ASN A 513 -27.63 15.54 -2.20
CA ASN A 513 -27.28 14.14 -2.48
C ASN A 513 -27.74 13.68 -3.87
N LYS A 514 -28.92 14.13 -4.34
CA LYS A 514 -29.35 13.90 -5.72
C LYS A 514 -28.35 14.51 -6.71
N ARG A 515 -27.88 15.73 -6.47
CA ARG A 515 -26.87 16.35 -7.34
C ARG A 515 -25.53 15.65 -7.28
N ILE A 516 -25.05 15.27 -6.10
CA ILE A 516 -23.83 14.45 -5.94
C ILE A 516 -23.95 13.15 -6.76
N GLN A 517 -25.09 12.46 -6.67
CA GLN A 517 -25.32 11.20 -7.39
C GLN A 517 -25.23 11.37 -8.91
N HIS A 518 -25.72 12.49 -9.46
CA HIS A 518 -25.75 12.72 -10.91
C HIS A 518 -24.56 13.55 -11.43
N PHE A 519 -23.73 14.09 -10.55
CA PHE A 519 -22.57 14.87 -10.94
C PHE A 519 -21.55 13.98 -11.67
N LYS A 520 -21.18 14.39 -12.88
CA LYS A 520 -20.20 13.71 -13.73
C LYS A 520 -18.81 14.24 -13.39
N CYS A 521 -18.09 13.52 -12.53
CA CYS A 521 -16.68 13.82 -12.24
C CYS A 521 -15.80 13.51 -13.47
N ASN A 522 -14.89 14.42 -13.80
CA ASN A 522 -14.03 14.31 -14.98
C ASN A 522 -12.58 13.95 -14.59
N GLY A 523 -11.84 13.35 -15.52
CA GLY A 523 -10.40 13.07 -15.36
C GLY A 523 -10.06 12.33 -14.05
N ILE A 524 -9.09 12.86 -13.31
CA ILE A 524 -8.61 12.30 -12.04
C ILE A 524 -9.66 12.30 -10.90
N ASP A 525 -10.74 13.07 -11.02
CA ASP A 525 -11.81 13.12 -10.01
C ASP A 525 -12.84 11.99 -10.17
N SER A 526 -12.86 11.31 -11.33
CA SER A 526 -13.78 10.20 -11.61
C SER A 526 -13.65 9.03 -10.64
N ARG A 527 -12.44 8.77 -10.15
CA ARG A 527 -12.13 7.69 -9.19
C ARG A 527 -12.57 7.98 -7.75
N ASN A 528 -12.85 9.24 -7.41
CA ASN A 528 -13.06 9.68 -6.02
C ASN A 528 -14.32 10.51 -5.87
N LYS A 529 -15.46 9.99 -6.34
CA LYS A 529 -16.72 10.70 -6.26
C LYS A 529 -17.08 11.08 -4.80
N PRO A 530 -17.57 12.30 -4.55
CA PRO A 530 -18.05 12.68 -3.23
C PRO A 530 -19.07 11.68 -2.67
N ALA A 531 -18.94 11.32 -1.40
CA ALA A 531 -19.92 10.49 -0.70
C ALA A 531 -21.18 11.30 -0.36
N PHE A 532 -22.30 10.62 -0.14
CA PHE A 532 -23.51 11.27 0.32
C PHE A 532 -23.32 11.95 1.68
N VAL A 533 -23.90 13.15 1.78
CA VAL A 533 -23.88 13.98 2.99
C VAL A 533 -25.02 13.54 3.89
N ARG A 534 -24.69 13.24 5.14
CA ARG A 534 -25.64 12.80 6.16
C ARG A 534 -26.55 13.96 6.56
N ALA A 535 -27.85 13.71 6.58
CA ALA A 535 -28.86 14.71 6.97
C ALA A 535 -28.77 15.13 8.46
N ASP A 536 -28.08 14.36 9.30
CA ASP A 536 -27.82 14.75 10.70
C ASP A 536 -26.92 16.00 10.81
N GLY A 537 -26.19 16.36 9.74
CA GLY A 537 -25.29 17.50 9.68
C GLY A 537 -24.13 17.45 10.67
N LYS A 538 -23.89 16.32 11.34
CA LYS A 538 -22.86 16.22 12.40
C LYS A 538 -21.46 16.17 11.82
N LYS A 539 -21.27 15.34 10.80
CA LYS A 539 -20.00 15.12 10.10
C LYS A 539 -20.26 14.53 8.71
N LEU A 540 -19.31 14.69 7.80
CA LEU A 540 -19.35 14.03 6.50
C LEU A 540 -19.18 12.52 6.65
N GLY A 541 -19.78 11.76 5.72
CA GLY A 541 -19.70 10.29 5.69
C GLY A 541 -18.48 9.75 4.96
N GLY A 542 -17.90 10.53 4.04
CA GLY A 542 -16.82 10.08 3.17
C GLY A 542 -15.47 9.87 3.88
N HIS A 543 -14.61 9.10 3.20
CA HIS A 543 -13.18 8.97 3.50
C HIS A 543 -12.41 10.23 3.05
N ALA A 544 -11.14 10.34 3.44
CA ALA A 544 -10.28 11.52 3.19
C ALA A 544 -10.44 12.11 1.77
N VAL A 545 -10.20 11.32 0.72
CA VAL A 545 -10.22 11.80 -0.67
C VAL A 545 -11.63 12.17 -1.14
N GLN A 546 -12.67 11.51 -0.64
CA GLN A 546 -14.07 11.85 -0.95
C GLN A 546 -14.49 13.17 -0.29
N ASN A 547 -14.04 13.43 0.95
CA ASN A 547 -14.29 14.70 1.63
C ASN A 547 -13.54 15.85 0.94
N TRP A 548 -12.31 15.60 0.49
CA TRP A 548 -11.55 16.56 -0.31
C TRP A 548 -12.22 16.86 -1.65
N SER A 549 -12.75 15.82 -2.31
CA SER A 549 -13.49 15.96 -3.57
C SER A 549 -14.78 16.75 -3.36
N LEU A 550 -15.52 16.51 -2.27
CA LEU A 550 -16.69 17.32 -1.93
C LEU A 550 -16.31 18.79 -1.71
N LEU A 551 -15.28 19.06 -0.90
CA LEU A 551 -14.80 20.43 -0.64
C LEU A 551 -14.46 21.17 -1.94
N ARG A 552 -13.74 20.52 -2.86
CA ARG A 552 -13.35 21.09 -4.16
C ARG A 552 -14.54 21.32 -5.10
N LEU A 553 -15.43 20.34 -5.20
CA LEU A 553 -16.46 20.29 -6.23
C LEU A 553 -17.80 20.89 -5.78
N LEU A 554 -17.94 21.25 -4.50
CA LEU A 554 -19.16 21.85 -3.97
C LEU A 554 -19.71 23.02 -4.81
N PRO A 555 -18.89 23.96 -5.32
CA PRO A 555 -19.39 25.09 -6.12
C PRO A 555 -20.01 24.61 -7.43
N PHE A 556 -19.45 23.57 -8.06
CA PHE A 556 -20.00 22.98 -9.27
C PHE A 556 -21.29 22.18 -9.01
N ILE A 557 -21.48 21.68 -7.79
CA ILE A 557 -22.63 20.86 -7.42
C ILE A 557 -23.80 21.75 -6.96
N ILE A 558 -23.56 22.81 -6.20
CA ILE A 558 -24.61 23.65 -5.59
C ILE A 558 -24.35 25.16 -5.63
N GLY A 559 -23.34 25.64 -6.35
CA GLY A 559 -22.99 27.07 -6.36
C GLY A 559 -24.07 27.98 -6.95
N ASP A 560 -24.96 27.45 -7.79
CA ASP A 560 -26.18 28.14 -8.27
C ASP A 560 -27.27 28.29 -7.21
N LYS A 561 -27.10 27.66 -6.04
CA LYS A 561 -28.01 27.75 -4.89
C LYS A 561 -27.46 28.58 -3.74
N MET A 562 -26.24 29.10 -3.86
CA MET A 562 -25.69 30.05 -2.90
C MET A 562 -26.25 31.44 -3.23
N GLU A 563 -27.27 31.86 -2.48
CA GLU A 563 -28.04 33.08 -2.77
C GLU A 563 -27.29 34.36 -2.38
N ASP A 564 -26.49 34.32 -1.31
CA ASP A 564 -25.67 35.42 -0.82
C ASP A 564 -24.19 35.00 -0.76
N LEU A 565 -23.35 35.64 -1.59
CA LEU A 565 -21.92 35.34 -1.70
C LEU A 565 -21.09 35.99 -0.60
N HIS A 566 -21.64 37.01 0.08
CA HIS A 566 -21.02 37.65 1.24
C HIS A 566 -21.47 36.99 2.56
N ASP A 567 -22.22 35.89 2.48
CA ASP A 567 -22.62 35.16 3.66
C ASP A 567 -21.39 34.56 4.37
N PRO A 568 -21.26 34.73 5.70
CA PRO A 568 -20.15 34.17 6.49
C PRO A 568 -19.92 32.66 6.29
N ASN A 569 -20.96 31.89 5.95
CA ASN A 569 -20.85 30.45 5.65
C ASN A 569 -20.11 30.20 4.32
N VAL A 570 -20.34 31.03 3.32
CA VAL A 570 -19.65 30.96 2.02
C VAL A 570 -18.19 31.39 2.21
N GLU A 571 -17.95 32.49 2.91
CA GLU A 571 -16.59 32.95 3.22
C GLU A 571 -15.79 31.90 4.00
N LEU A 572 -16.39 31.25 5.01
CA LEU A 572 -15.71 30.20 5.78
C LEU A 572 -15.41 28.98 4.92
N TYR A 573 -16.32 28.62 4.01
CA TYR A 573 -16.09 27.55 3.04
C TYR A 573 -14.91 27.87 2.13
N VAL A 574 -14.84 29.08 1.57
CA VAL A 574 -13.76 29.50 0.69
C VAL A 574 -12.43 29.50 1.44
N LEU A 575 -12.38 30.04 2.67
CA LEU A 575 -11.17 30.02 3.50
C LEU A 575 -10.71 28.59 3.83
N LEU A 576 -11.64 27.71 4.19
CA LEU A 576 -11.32 26.29 4.42
C LEU A 576 -10.72 25.65 3.18
N LYS A 577 -11.31 25.93 2.01
CA LYS A 577 -10.84 25.42 0.72
C LYS A 577 -9.44 25.94 0.40
N GLN A 578 -9.21 27.25 0.53
CA GLN A 578 -7.90 27.88 0.28
C GLN A 578 -6.81 27.30 1.21
N LEU A 579 -7.08 27.17 2.51
CA LEU A 579 -6.13 26.56 3.46
C LEU A 579 -5.77 25.12 3.04
N VAL A 580 -6.77 24.32 2.65
CA VAL A 580 -6.54 22.95 2.17
C VAL A 580 -5.71 22.95 0.88
N GLU A 581 -5.92 23.91 -0.02
CA GLU A 581 -5.10 24.04 -1.23
C GLU A 581 -3.63 24.35 -0.92
N TYR A 582 -3.34 25.24 0.03
CA TYR A 582 -1.96 25.48 0.48
C TYR A 582 -1.34 24.24 1.15
N PHE A 583 -2.09 23.54 2.00
CA PHE A 583 -1.58 22.35 2.70
C PHE A 583 -1.39 21.14 1.76
N CYS A 584 -2.13 21.08 0.66
CA CYS A 584 -2.03 20.05 -0.38
C CYS A 584 -1.10 20.44 -1.54
N SER A 585 -0.39 21.56 -1.45
CA SER A 585 0.59 21.96 -2.47
C SER A 585 1.75 20.96 -2.54
N HIS A 586 2.21 20.66 -3.75
CA HIS A 586 3.34 19.76 -4.00
C HIS A 586 4.69 20.48 -3.94
N SER A 587 4.68 21.81 -4.01
CA SER A 587 5.78 22.70 -3.68
C SER A 587 5.22 24.02 -3.13
N PHE A 588 6.04 24.82 -2.46
CA PHE A 588 5.63 26.15 -1.99
C PHE A 588 6.83 27.09 -1.85
N LEU A 589 6.58 28.40 -1.90
CA LEU A 589 7.59 29.40 -1.59
C LEU A 589 7.62 29.66 -0.09
N LYS A 590 8.82 29.82 0.47
CA LYS A 590 8.96 30.17 1.90
C LYS A 590 8.24 31.48 2.25
N SER A 591 8.12 32.40 1.29
CA SER A 591 7.40 33.67 1.42
C SER A 591 5.89 33.54 1.65
N ASP A 592 5.29 32.39 1.31
CA ASP A 592 3.84 32.18 1.47
C ASP A 592 3.49 31.76 2.91
N ILE A 593 4.46 31.22 3.65
CA ILE A 593 4.24 30.67 4.99
C ILE A 593 3.74 31.74 5.98
N PRO A 594 4.31 32.96 6.04
CA PRO A 594 3.76 34.04 6.86
C PRO A 594 2.30 34.38 6.53
N TYR A 595 1.92 34.43 5.24
CA TYR A 595 0.54 34.68 4.84
C TYR A 595 -0.42 33.61 5.37
N ILE A 596 -0.05 32.33 5.25
CA ILE A 596 -0.85 31.22 5.79
C ILE A 596 -0.96 31.33 7.33
N LYS A 597 0.16 31.61 8.01
CA LYS A 597 0.28 31.63 9.47
C LYS A 597 -0.44 32.82 10.11
N ASP A 598 -0.23 34.01 9.57
CA ASP A 598 -0.58 35.27 10.21
C ASP A 598 -1.85 35.90 9.62
N VAL A 599 -2.31 35.45 8.45
CA VAL A 599 -3.54 35.96 7.79
C VAL A 599 -4.61 34.89 7.69
N LEU A 600 -4.37 33.80 6.95
CA LEU A 600 -5.41 32.82 6.63
C LEU A 600 -5.91 32.06 7.86
N LEU A 601 -5.00 31.54 8.69
CA LEU A 601 -5.37 30.77 9.88
C LEU A 601 -6.14 31.62 10.92
N PRO A 602 -5.69 32.84 11.31
CA PRO A 602 -6.46 33.70 12.21
C PRO A 602 -7.84 34.05 11.66
N LYS A 603 -7.93 34.45 10.38
CA LYS A 603 -9.20 34.77 9.71
C LYS A 603 -10.15 33.56 9.73
N TYR A 604 -9.64 32.37 9.43
CA TYR A 604 -10.41 31.12 9.50
C TYR A 604 -10.98 30.87 10.90
N PHE A 605 -10.16 30.93 11.95
CA PHE A 605 -10.63 30.65 13.30
C PHE A 605 -11.59 31.70 13.83
N GLN A 606 -11.38 32.97 13.49
CA GLN A 606 -12.31 34.05 13.80
C GLN A 606 -13.68 33.78 13.16
N LEU A 607 -13.72 33.56 11.85
CA LEU A 607 -14.97 33.35 11.14
C LEU A 607 -15.65 32.04 11.56
N ARG A 608 -14.89 30.98 11.80
CA ARG A 608 -15.39 29.70 12.35
C ARG A 608 -16.11 29.91 13.68
N SER A 609 -15.61 30.78 14.55
CA SER A 609 -16.23 31.05 15.85
C SER A 609 -17.61 31.71 15.72
N VAL A 610 -17.81 32.51 14.66
CA VAL A 610 -19.07 33.20 14.35
C VAL A 610 -20.06 32.29 13.60
N VAL A 611 -19.55 31.41 12.73
CA VAL A 611 -20.40 30.56 11.87
C VAL A 611 -20.78 29.24 12.55
N LEU A 612 -19.86 28.62 13.29
CA LEU A 612 -20.04 27.32 13.93
C LEU A 612 -20.19 27.45 15.45
N VAL A 613 -21.08 28.35 15.89
CA VAL A 613 -21.30 28.73 17.30
C VAL A 613 -21.75 27.59 18.22
N ASN A 614 -22.39 26.54 17.68
CA ASN A 614 -22.84 25.42 18.48
C ASN A 614 -21.66 24.52 18.85
N ALA A 615 -20.94 24.87 19.91
CA ALA A 615 -19.77 24.14 20.39
C ALA A 615 -20.08 22.70 20.83
N LYS A 616 -21.34 22.36 21.13
CA LYS A 616 -21.74 20.95 21.40
C LYS A 616 -21.75 20.14 20.12
N LEU A 617 -22.20 20.72 19.01
CA LEU A 617 -22.31 20.06 17.71
C LEU A 617 -20.99 20.12 16.92
N TYR A 618 -20.31 21.26 16.93
CA TYR A 618 -19.07 21.55 16.20
C TYR A 618 -17.94 21.98 17.17
N PRO A 619 -17.51 21.11 18.10
CA PRO A 619 -16.45 21.43 19.03
C PRO A 619 -15.11 21.59 18.32
N LEU A 620 -14.27 22.50 18.83
CA LEU A 620 -12.85 22.52 18.52
C LEU A 620 -12.19 21.20 18.93
N LYS A 621 -11.57 20.53 17.97
CA LYS A 621 -10.90 19.23 18.15
C LYS A 621 -9.38 19.40 18.14
N PRO A 622 -8.61 18.45 18.72
CA PRO A 622 -7.15 18.41 18.58
C PRO A 622 -6.61 18.64 17.17
N LYS A 623 -7.28 18.10 16.15
CA LYS A 623 -6.90 18.27 14.75
C LYS A 623 -6.93 19.74 14.26
N HIS A 624 -7.81 20.58 14.82
CA HIS A 624 -7.80 22.02 14.55
C HIS A 624 -6.56 22.68 15.16
N HIS A 625 -6.12 22.22 16.33
CA HIS A 625 -4.86 22.69 16.90
C HIS A 625 -3.66 22.20 16.09
N TYR A 626 -3.66 20.96 15.59
CA TYR A 626 -2.60 20.47 14.72
C TYR A 626 -2.47 21.33 13.46
N MET A 627 -3.58 21.76 12.87
CA MET A 627 -3.59 22.70 11.74
C MET A 627 -2.81 24.00 12.01
N MET A 628 -2.80 24.51 13.24
CA MET A 628 -2.00 25.69 13.60
C MET A 628 -0.49 25.47 13.51
N HIS A 629 -0.01 24.22 13.56
CA HIS A 629 1.39 23.88 13.38
C HIS A 629 1.78 23.74 11.91
N TYR A 630 0.83 23.61 10.98
CA TYR A 630 1.12 23.29 9.59
C TYR A 630 2.11 24.26 8.91
N PRO A 631 2.04 25.59 9.11
CA PRO A 631 3.05 26.50 8.56
C PRO A 631 4.49 26.13 8.96
N GLU A 632 4.70 25.82 10.25
CA GLU A 632 6.01 25.42 10.77
C GLU A 632 6.40 24.01 10.32
N LEU A 633 5.43 23.08 10.24
CA LEU A 633 5.68 21.71 9.79
C LEU A 633 5.99 21.65 8.29
N MET A 634 5.40 22.52 7.47
CA MET A 634 5.72 22.66 6.05
C MET A 634 7.18 23.11 5.88
N LEU A 635 7.62 24.15 6.58
CA LEU A 635 9.03 24.58 6.57
C LEU A 635 9.96 23.46 7.05
N LYS A 636 9.56 22.74 8.10
CA LYS A 636 10.38 21.71 8.73
C LYS A 636 10.55 20.46 7.88
N TYR A 637 9.47 19.95 7.29
CA TYR A 637 9.43 18.65 6.62
C TYR A 637 9.26 18.73 5.10
N GLY A 638 9.15 19.94 4.53
CA GLY A 638 8.78 20.12 3.13
C GLY A 638 7.28 19.93 2.88
N PRO A 639 6.86 19.75 1.61
CA PRO A 639 5.45 19.63 1.24
C PRO A 639 4.78 18.43 1.92
N LEU A 640 3.84 18.69 2.82
CA LEU A 640 3.24 17.67 3.69
C LEU A 640 2.42 16.62 2.93
N ILE A 641 1.96 16.94 1.72
CA ILE A 641 1.27 15.97 0.85
C ILE A 641 2.19 14.81 0.43
N HIS A 642 3.51 15.02 0.39
CA HIS A 642 4.48 13.97 0.09
C HIS A 642 4.72 13.00 1.27
N LEU A 643 4.17 13.32 2.45
CA LEU A 643 4.34 12.56 3.70
C LEU A 643 3.02 11.99 4.24
N TRP A 644 1.92 12.12 3.50
CA TRP A 644 0.63 11.57 3.91
C TRP A 644 0.57 10.04 3.82
N THR A 645 -0.38 9.43 4.51
CA THR A 645 -0.39 7.98 4.76
C THR A 645 -1.26 7.15 3.82
N LEU A 646 -1.98 7.79 2.89
CA LEU A 646 -3.00 7.12 2.08
C LEU A 646 -2.46 5.96 1.23
N GLY A 647 -1.21 6.07 0.73
CA GLY A 647 -0.59 4.97 -0.03
C GLY A 647 -0.33 3.73 0.83
N PHE A 648 0.06 3.92 2.09
CA PHE A 648 0.25 2.82 3.04
C PHE A 648 -1.08 2.16 3.43
N GLU A 649 -2.13 2.95 3.69
CA GLU A 649 -3.47 2.45 3.99
C GLU A 649 -4.07 1.67 2.82
N GLN A 650 -3.82 2.11 1.58
CA GLN A 650 -4.22 1.37 0.39
C GLN A 650 -3.55 0.00 0.30
N LYS A 651 -2.29 -0.15 0.71
CA LYS A 651 -1.60 -1.44 0.78
C LYS A 651 -2.34 -2.45 1.66
N HIS A 652 -3.12 -1.99 2.66
CA HIS A 652 -3.90 -2.89 3.52
C HIS A 652 -4.99 -3.65 2.77
N LYS A 653 -5.43 -3.15 1.60
CA LYS A 653 -6.36 -3.88 0.72
C LYS A 653 -5.79 -5.22 0.28
N PHE A 654 -4.47 -5.30 0.06
CA PHE A 654 -3.77 -6.55 -0.27
C PHE A 654 -4.00 -7.61 0.81
N PHE A 655 -3.71 -7.30 2.08
CA PHE A 655 -3.87 -8.25 3.18
C PHE A 655 -5.33 -8.66 3.42
N LYS A 656 -6.27 -7.71 3.28
CA LYS A 656 -7.71 -8.02 3.32
C LYS A 656 -8.11 -8.99 2.21
N HIS A 657 -7.56 -8.81 1.01
CA HIS A 657 -7.79 -9.71 -0.11
C HIS A 657 -7.21 -11.10 0.17
N VAL A 658 -5.95 -11.19 0.63
CA VAL A 658 -5.29 -12.46 1.00
C VAL A 658 -6.15 -13.24 2.00
N CYS A 659 -6.61 -12.60 3.08
CA CYS A 659 -7.44 -13.27 4.09
C CYS A 659 -8.81 -13.72 3.55
N ARG A 660 -9.40 -12.95 2.63
CA ARG A 660 -10.67 -13.30 1.99
C ARG A 660 -10.51 -14.54 1.08
N MET A 661 -9.41 -14.62 0.34
CA MET A 661 -9.13 -15.72 -0.58
C MET A 661 -8.66 -16.98 0.15
N SER A 662 -7.78 -16.85 1.14
CA SER A 662 -7.23 -17.99 1.85
C SER A 662 -8.26 -18.72 2.70
N ARG A 663 -9.24 -17.98 3.27
CA ARG A 663 -10.19 -18.45 4.29
C ARG A 663 -9.52 -19.20 5.45
N ASN A 664 -8.21 -19.03 5.62
CA ASN A 664 -7.41 -19.65 6.66
C ASN A 664 -7.00 -18.57 7.66
N PHE A 665 -7.47 -18.72 8.90
CA PHE A 665 -7.22 -17.78 9.98
C PHE A 665 -6.24 -18.32 11.02
N ILE A 666 -5.50 -19.37 10.68
CA ILE A 666 -4.38 -19.91 11.46
C ILE A 666 -3.13 -19.14 11.06
N ASN A 667 -2.51 -18.44 12.03
CA ASN A 667 -1.31 -17.60 11.80
C ASN A 667 -1.49 -16.65 10.60
N VAL A 668 -2.47 -15.76 10.71
CA VAL A 668 -2.83 -14.80 9.65
C VAL A 668 -1.62 -13.95 9.29
N GLU A 669 -0.82 -13.60 10.28
CA GLU A 669 0.38 -12.79 10.13
C GLU A 669 1.38 -13.48 9.19
N TYR A 670 1.62 -14.79 9.36
CA TYR A 670 2.50 -15.57 8.47
C TYR A 670 1.95 -15.65 7.06
N THR A 671 0.66 -15.98 6.92
CA THR A 671 0.02 -16.09 5.60
C THR A 671 0.10 -14.77 4.83
N CYS A 672 -0.20 -13.65 5.50
CA CYS A 672 -0.12 -12.31 4.96
C CYS A 672 1.31 -11.94 4.56
N ALA A 673 2.28 -12.14 5.45
CA ALA A 673 3.68 -11.81 5.19
C ALA A 673 4.26 -12.65 4.04
N LEU A 674 3.99 -13.96 4.00
CA LEU A 674 4.45 -14.85 2.94
C LEU A 674 3.85 -14.48 1.58
N ARG A 675 2.53 -14.22 1.53
CA ARG A 675 1.87 -13.79 0.28
C ARG A 675 2.40 -12.43 -0.20
N HIS A 676 2.72 -11.53 0.72
CA HIS A 676 3.34 -10.25 0.35
C HIS A 676 4.72 -10.45 -0.27
N GLN A 677 5.55 -11.35 0.27
CA GLN A 677 6.87 -11.65 -0.28
C GLN A 677 6.78 -12.34 -1.64
N LEU A 678 5.81 -13.23 -1.85
CA LEU A 678 5.54 -13.80 -3.18
C LEU A 678 5.07 -12.73 -4.18
N ASN A 679 4.28 -11.74 -3.72
CA ASN A 679 3.85 -10.63 -4.57
C ASN A 679 5.01 -9.71 -4.96
N LEU A 680 5.89 -9.37 -4.01
CA LEU A 680 7.11 -8.62 -4.30
C LEU A 680 8.01 -9.37 -5.30
N ALA A 681 8.18 -10.67 -5.09
CA ALA A 681 8.96 -11.52 -5.97
C ALA A 681 8.40 -11.56 -7.41
N TYR A 682 7.08 -11.60 -7.54
CA TYR A 682 6.42 -11.50 -8.84
C TYR A 682 6.67 -10.12 -9.48
N GLN A 683 6.53 -9.05 -8.70
CA GLN A 683 6.77 -7.68 -9.18
C GLN A 683 8.21 -7.49 -9.69
N SER A 684 9.22 -8.10 -9.05
CA SER A 684 10.61 -8.04 -9.50
C SER A 684 10.92 -8.84 -10.76
N THR A 685 9.98 -9.64 -11.26
CA THR A 685 10.15 -10.28 -12.59
C THR A 685 9.99 -9.27 -13.74
N GLY A 686 9.42 -8.10 -13.45
CA GLY A 686 9.39 -6.92 -14.31
C GLY A 686 10.00 -5.71 -13.61
N PRO A 687 9.92 -4.51 -14.21
CA PRO A 687 10.40 -3.30 -13.57
C PRO A 687 9.55 -2.94 -12.35
N LEU A 688 10.18 -2.69 -11.19
CA LEU A 688 9.49 -2.36 -9.94
C LEU A 688 8.79 -0.99 -9.98
N LEU A 689 9.28 -0.08 -10.83
CA LEU A 689 8.65 1.19 -11.11
C LEU A 689 8.11 1.20 -12.55
N PRO A 690 6.97 1.88 -12.82
CA PRO A 690 6.43 1.97 -14.17
C PRO A 690 7.48 2.45 -15.17
N LYS A 691 7.50 1.84 -16.36
CA LYS A 691 8.34 2.28 -17.48
C LYS A 691 8.14 3.79 -17.67
N GLY A 692 9.25 4.54 -17.74
CA GLY A 692 9.22 6.00 -17.66
C GLY A 692 8.35 6.67 -18.74
N VAL A 693 8.22 6.04 -19.91
CA VAL A 693 7.37 6.52 -21.00
C VAL A 693 6.67 5.34 -21.69
N THR A 694 5.38 5.49 -22.01
CA THR A 694 4.64 4.58 -22.89
C THR A 694 3.85 5.38 -23.91
N GLU A 695 4.17 5.19 -25.19
CA GLU A 695 3.53 5.89 -26.31
C GLU A 695 2.30 5.12 -26.81
N VAL A 696 1.27 5.85 -27.25
CA VAL A 696 0.09 5.25 -27.88
C VAL A 696 -0.23 6.00 -29.17
N GLY A 697 -0.21 5.26 -30.29
CA GLY A 697 -0.54 5.80 -31.61
C GLY A 697 0.43 6.89 -32.06
N ALA A 698 1.72 6.59 -32.02
CA ALA A 698 2.77 7.46 -32.52
C ALA A 698 2.81 7.40 -34.05
N VAL A 699 2.78 8.55 -34.72
CA VAL A 699 2.90 8.69 -36.18
C VAL A 699 3.97 9.74 -36.50
N PRO A 700 4.66 9.68 -37.65
CA PRO A 700 5.60 10.73 -38.04
C PRO A 700 4.96 12.12 -37.97
N LEU A 701 5.66 13.10 -37.39
CA LEU A 701 5.14 14.46 -37.27
C LEU A 701 4.92 15.05 -38.66
N SER A 702 3.67 15.43 -38.95
CA SER A 702 3.32 16.20 -40.15
C SER A 702 2.72 17.53 -39.74
N PRO A 703 3.50 18.63 -39.70
CA PRO A 703 2.98 19.95 -39.30
C PRO A 703 1.81 20.41 -40.19
N ASN A 704 1.77 19.95 -41.43
CA ASN A 704 0.69 20.25 -42.38
C ASN A 704 -0.66 19.60 -42.03
N SER A 705 -0.68 18.59 -41.16
CA SER A 705 -1.92 17.99 -40.66
C SER A 705 -2.66 18.89 -39.66
N HIS A 706 -1.97 19.89 -39.10
CA HIS A 706 -2.55 20.89 -38.19
C HIS A 706 -3.05 22.11 -38.95
N LYS A 707 -3.93 22.89 -38.32
CA LYS A 707 -4.51 24.12 -38.89
C LYS A 707 -4.16 25.34 -38.06
N GLY A 708 -4.23 26.52 -38.69
CA GLY A 708 -4.13 27.82 -38.02
C GLY A 708 -2.78 28.09 -37.35
N GLU A 709 -2.82 28.66 -36.14
CA GLU A 709 -1.63 29.06 -35.38
C GLU A 709 -0.73 27.89 -34.97
N LEU A 710 -1.31 26.72 -34.64
CA LEU A 710 -0.54 25.54 -34.26
C LEU A 710 0.37 25.06 -35.40
N LYS A 711 -0.14 25.05 -36.64
CA LYS A 711 0.67 24.73 -37.82
C LYS A 711 1.84 25.70 -37.96
N ARG A 712 1.57 27.00 -37.89
CA ARG A 712 2.61 28.04 -38.00
C ARG A 712 3.67 27.87 -36.92
N PHE A 713 3.25 27.61 -35.69
CA PHE A 713 4.15 27.36 -34.57
C PHE A 713 5.03 26.12 -34.80
N LEU A 714 4.44 24.97 -35.15
CA LEU A 714 5.20 23.74 -35.38
C LEU A 714 6.24 23.86 -36.51
N VAL A 715 5.90 24.59 -37.60
CA VAL A 715 6.85 24.88 -38.69
C VAL A 715 7.98 25.80 -38.21
N GLN A 716 7.67 26.83 -37.41
CA GLN A 716 8.68 27.75 -36.86
C GLN A 716 9.67 27.06 -35.92
N GLN A 717 9.23 26.06 -35.16
CA GLN A 717 10.09 25.33 -34.22
C GLN A 717 11.06 24.37 -34.92
N ASN A 718 10.89 24.12 -36.22
CA ASN A 718 11.78 23.32 -37.06
C ASN A 718 12.11 21.93 -36.49
N PHE A 719 11.09 21.22 -35.97
CA PHE A 719 11.26 19.82 -35.56
C PHE A 719 11.70 18.97 -36.76
N ASN A 720 12.79 18.22 -36.60
CA ASN A 720 13.34 17.33 -37.63
C ASN A 720 12.42 16.11 -37.87
N GLY A 721 12.73 15.30 -38.90
CA GLY A 721 11.95 14.12 -39.27
C GLY A 721 11.96 12.97 -38.24
N GLU A 722 12.69 13.10 -37.13
CA GLU A 722 12.78 12.10 -36.07
C GLU A 722 11.63 12.20 -35.06
N TYR A 723 10.92 13.33 -35.02
CA TYR A 723 9.80 13.50 -34.11
C TYR A 723 8.56 12.78 -34.61
N ARG A 724 7.94 12.05 -33.69
CA ARG A 724 6.65 11.39 -33.84
C ARG A 724 5.62 12.14 -33.01
N GLU A 725 4.44 12.33 -33.57
CA GLU A 725 3.29 12.84 -32.84
C GLU A 725 2.48 11.68 -32.24
N CYS A 726 2.25 11.72 -30.94
CA CYS A 726 1.49 10.70 -30.23
C CYS A 726 0.04 11.13 -30.00
N ARG A 727 -0.90 10.19 -30.13
CA ARG A 727 -2.29 10.40 -29.72
C ARG A 727 -2.42 10.52 -28.20
N ALA A 728 -1.67 9.70 -27.48
CA ALA A 728 -1.58 9.74 -26.02
C ALA A 728 -0.19 9.26 -25.58
N ILE A 729 0.21 9.68 -24.38
CA ILE A 729 1.44 9.21 -23.76
C ILE A 729 1.23 9.03 -22.26
N THR A 730 1.86 8.02 -21.68
CA THR A 730 1.97 7.86 -20.23
C THR A 730 3.40 8.20 -19.83
N VAL A 731 3.59 9.19 -18.96
CA VAL A 731 4.90 9.56 -18.40
C VAL A 731 4.86 9.34 -16.89
N ASP A 732 5.76 8.51 -16.37
CA ASP A 732 5.86 8.13 -14.95
C ASP A 732 4.55 7.62 -14.32
N GLY A 733 3.64 7.07 -15.15
CA GLY A 733 2.32 6.57 -14.77
C GLY A 733 1.18 7.59 -14.90
N VAL A 734 1.45 8.80 -15.40
CA VAL A 734 0.43 9.83 -15.68
C VAL A 734 0.10 9.84 -17.16
N LEU A 735 -1.18 9.66 -17.47
CA LEU A 735 -1.68 9.67 -18.84
C LEU A 735 -1.97 11.10 -19.31
N TYR A 736 -1.43 11.44 -20.48
CA TYR A 736 -1.65 12.70 -21.19
C TYR A 736 -2.28 12.46 -22.54
N ARG A 737 -3.25 13.31 -22.90
CA ARG A 737 -3.96 13.29 -24.17
C ARG A 737 -4.20 14.72 -24.64
N ARG A 738 -4.38 14.91 -25.95
CA ARG A 738 -4.80 16.21 -26.49
C ARG A 738 -6.05 16.71 -25.76
N GLU A 739 -6.13 18.03 -25.63
CA GLU A 739 -7.16 18.78 -24.90
C GLU A 739 -7.15 18.62 -23.38
N PHE A 740 -6.16 17.94 -22.81
CA PHE A 740 -5.95 17.97 -21.36
C PHE A 740 -5.42 19.34 -20.92
N LEU A 741 -5.97 19.87 -19.84
CA LEU A 741 -5.49 21.11 -19.23
C LEU A 741 -4.42 20.80 -18.19
N LEU A 742 -3.25 21.42 -18.31
CA LEU A 742 -2.15 21.31 -17.37
C LEU A 742 -2.04 22.59 -16.55
N LEU A 743 -1.79 22.47 -15.25
CA LEU A 743 -1.54 23.62 -14.39
C LEU A 743 -0.03 23.90 -14.40
N LEU A 744 0.36 25.08 -14.89
CA LEU A 744 1.77 25.47 -15.01
C LEU A 744 2.22 26.31 -13.81
N SER A 745 1.39 27.26 -13.39
CA SER A 745 1.56 28.05 -12.17
C SER A 745 0.19 28.49 -11.62
N ALA A 746 0.13 28.72 -10.32
CA ALA A 746 -1.05 29.13 -9.55
C ALA A 746 -0.59 29.83 -8.27
N ASN A 747 -0.13 31.08 -8.43
CA ASN A 747 0.10 32.00 -7.33
C ASN A 747 -1.07 32.99 -7.18
N GLU A 748 -1.00 33.90 -6.21
CA GLU A 748 -2.10 34.84 -5.93
C GLU A 748 -2.41 35.79 -7.09
N ASN A 749 -1.41 36.12 -7.90
CA ASN A 749 -1.51 37.13 -8.96
C ASN A 749 -1.65 36.53 -10.36
N ASN A 750 -1.31 35.25 -10.54
CA ASN A 750 -1.23 34.58 -11.83
C ASN A 750 -1.54 33.08 -11.71
N ILE A 751 -2.54 32.63 -12.46
CA ILE A 751 -2.87 31.22 -12.64
C ILE A 751 -2.71 30.87 -14.11
N GLU A 752 -1.55 30.33 -14.46
CA GLU A 752 -1.21 29.95 -15.83
C GLU A 752 -1.51 28.46 -16.06
N CYS A 753 -2.35 28.20 -17.06
CA CYS A 753 -2.70 26.86 -17.51
C CYS A 753 -2.22 26.64 -18.95
N GLY A 754 -1.85 25.41 -19.29
CA GLY A 754 -1.52 25.00 -20.65
C GLY A 754 -2.50 23.96 -21.17
N LEU A 755 -3.23 24.28 -22.25
CA LEU A 755 -4.09 23.31 -22.94
C LEU A 755 -3.24 22.52 -23.93
N LEU A 756 -3.15 21.20 -23.71
CA LEU A 756 -2.29 20.31 -24.49
C LEU A 756 -2.82 20.12 -25.91
N LYS A 757 -2.10 20.62 -26.92
CA LYS A 757 -2.53 20.57 -28.33
C LYS A 757 -1.80 19.50 -29.14
N ALA A 758 -0.52 19.26 -28.88
CA ALA A 758 0.24 18.18 -29.49
C ALA A 758 1.22 17.55 -28.49
N ILE A 759 1.51 16.26 -28.69
CA ILE A 759 2.47 15.48 -27.91
C ILE A 759 3.51 14.98 -28.89
N LEU A 760 4.74 15.45 -28.77
CA LEU A 760 5.83 15.14 -29.69
C LEU A 760 6.87 14.30 -28.96
N CYS A 761 7.26 13.17 -29.53
CA CYS A 761 8.25 12.26 -28.95
C CYS A 761 9.36 11.97 -29.96
N SER A 762 10.60 11.92 -29.46
CA SER A 762 11.75 11.34 -30.14
C SER A 762 12.36 10.25 -29.27
N GLU A 763 13.44 9.59 -29.70
CA GLU A 763 14.11 8.57 -28.87
C GLU A 763 14.53 9.10 -27.49
N ASN A 764 14.91 10.38 -27.42
CA ASN A 764 15.51 10.97 -26.22
C ASN A 764 14.64 12.05 -25.54
N SER A 765 13.47 12.40 -26.09
CA SER A 765 12.68 13.51 -25.55
C SER A 765 11.18 13.34 -25.72
N VAL A 766 10.44 13.90 -24.75
CA VAL A 766 8.99 14.08 -24.81
C VAL A 766 8.70 15.57 -24.66
N ASN A 767 7.95 16.14 -25.60
CA ASN A 767 7.64 17.56 -25.67
C ASN A 767 6.13 17.78 -25.78
N PHE A 768 5.58 18.56 -24.86
CA PHE A 768 4.18 18.99 -24.90
C PHE A 768 4.06 20.36 -25.54
N VAL A 769 3.25 20.46 -26.59
CA VAL A 769 2.91 21.74 -27.21
C VAL A 769 1.62 22.24 -26.57
N LEU A 770 1.75 23.27 -25.75
CA LEU A 770 0.67 23.83 -24.94
C LEU A 770 0.21 25.16 -25.50
N LYS A 771 -1.11 25.36 -25.59
CA LYS A 771 -1.70 26.70 -25.73
C LYS A 771 -1.86 27.31 -24.34
N ILE A 772 -1.16 28.41 -24.07
CA ILE A 772 -1.17 29.06 -22.76
C ILE A 772 -2.48 29.83 -22.53
N LEU A 773 -3.04 29.69 -21.33
CA LEU A 773 -4.30 30.28 -20.88
C LEU A 773 -4.11 30.88 -19.49
N MET A 774 -4.57 32.12 -19.32
CA MET A 774 -4.52 32.83 -18.04
C MET A 774 -5.88 32.71 -17.36
N ALA A 775 -5.94 31.92 -16.29
CA ALA A 775 -7.16 31.73 -15.52
C ALA A 775 -7.31 32.83 -14.45
N THR A 776 -8.55 33.23 -14.16
CA THR A 776 -8.85 34.20 -13.10
C THR A 776 -9.44 33.49 -11.88
N PHE A 777 -8.92 33.78 -10.70
CA PHE A 777 -9.48 33.24 -9.45
C PHE A 777 -10.80 33.94 -9.10
N ASP A 778 -11.85 33.16 -8.83
CA ASP A 778 -13.13 33.64 -8.33
C ASP A 778 -13.17 33.44 -6.82
N GLU A 779 -12.98 34.54 -6.07
CA GLU A 779 -12.95 34.53 -4.61
C GLU A 779 -14.28 34.10 -3.97
N ASN A 780 -15.40 34.27 -4.66
CA ASN A 780 -16.72 33.94 -4.10
C ASN A 780 -16.97 32.43 -4.00
N PHE A 781 -16.38 31.68 -4.93
CA PHE A 781 -16.56 30.23 -5.03
C PHE A 781 -15.25 29.46 -4.78
N GLY A 782 -14.12 30.17 -4.72
CA GLY A 782 -12.79 29.59 -4.65
C GLY A 782 -12.43 28.74 -5.86
N ILE A 783 -12.90 29.06 -7.06
CA ILE A 783 -12.61 28.31 -8.30
C ILE A 783 -11.82 29.19 -9.28
N CYS A 784 -11.14 28.59 -10.25
CA CYS A 784 -10.45 29.34 -11.29
C CYS A 784 -11.28 29.28 -12.58
N THR A 785 -11.53 30.42 -13.19
CA THR A 785 -12.28 30.55 -14.44
C THR A 785 -11.30 30.67 -15.60
N LEU A 786 -11.50 29.83 -16.62
CA LEU A 786 -10.74 29.89 -17.87
C LEU A 786 -11.33 30.95 -18.81
N PRO A 787 -10.53 31.56 -19.69
CA PRO A 787 -11.03 32.51 -20.69
C PRO A 787 -12.05 31.84 -21.63
N ASN A 788 -13.12 32.56 -21.95
CA ASN A 788 -14.25 32.05 -22.76
C ASN A 788 -13.88 31.76 -24.22
N ASP A 789 -12.87 32.45 -24.74
CA ASP A 789 -12.44 32.32 -26.12
C ASP A 789 -11.01 31.76 -26.17
N TYR A 790 -10.90 30.47 -26.47
CA TYR A 790 -9.61 29.83 -26.72
C TYR A 790 -8.95 30.30 -28.02
N SER A 791 -9.54 31.25 -28.78
CA SER A 791 -9.02 31.76 -30.05
C SER A 791 -8.35 33.14 -29.95
N GLN A 792 -8.48 33.86 -28.83
CA GLN A 792 -7.75 35.11 -28.62
C GLN A 792 -6.29 34.81 -28.22
N ILE A 793 -5.37 34.97 -29.18
CA ILE A 793 -3.90 34.90 -29.14
C ILE A 793 -3.35 34.20 -27.88
N GLY A 794 -3.38 32.87 -27.88
CA GLY A 794 -2.64 32.10 -26.89
C GLY A 794 -1.27 31.78 -27.45
N ILE A 795 -0.22 32.27 -26.81
CA ILE A 795 1.16 31.91 -27.13
C ILE A 795 1.29 30.39 -26.96
N PHE A 796 1.83 29.71 -27.98
CA PHE A 796 2.19 28.30 -27.86
C PHE A 796 3.54 28.19 -27.14
N ARG A 797 3.64 27.22 -26.23
CA ARG A 797 4.89 26.91 -25.52
C ARG A 797 5.17 25.41 -25.60
N ILE A 798 6.44 25.07 -25.81
CA ILE A 798 6.91 23.69 -25.65
C ILE A 798 7.34 23.50 -24.20
N VAL A 799 6.81 22.48 -23.55
CA VAL A 799 7.13 22.12 -22.17
C VAL A 799 7.46 20.64 -22.10
N SER A 800 8.58 20.28 -21.49
CA SER A 800 8.87 18.89 -21.15
C SER A 800 7.94 18.45 -20.01
N PRO A 801 7.32 17.25 -20.05
CA PRO A 801 6.52 16.74 -18.94
C PRO A 801 7.32 16.65 -17.63
N TYR A 802 8.63 16.45 -17.72
CA TYR A 802 9.53 16.38 -16.56
C TYR A 802 9.74 17.73 -15.88
N ASN A 803 9.40 18.84 -16.53
CA ASN A 803 9.49 20.20 -15.99
C ASN A 803 8.15 20.70 -15.42
N LEU A 804 7.09 19.89 -15.44
CA LEU A 804 5.80 20.26 -14.88
C LEU A 804 5.88 20.28 -13.34
N LYS A 805 5.60 21.45 -12.74
CA LYS A 805 5.47 21.58 -11.27
C LYS A 805 4.34 20.71 -10.72
N TYR A 806 3.30 20.49 -11.52
CA TYR A 806 2.21 19.59 -11.20
C TYR A 806 1.89 18.70 -12.39
N ALA A 807 2.28 17.43 -12.29
CA ALA A 807 2.16 16.48 -13.38
C ALA A 807 0.71 16.14 -13.74
N GLN A 808 -0.24 16.20 -12.80
CA GLN A 808 -1.59 15.70 -13.05
C GLN A 808 -2.44 16.70 -13.88
N PRO A 809 -3.08 16.24 -14.96
CA PRO A 809 -4.05 17.05 -15.70
C PRO A 809 -5.22 17.52 -14.82
N GLN A 810 -5.64 18.77 -14.99
CA GLN A 810 -6.76 19.37 -14.28
C GLN A 810 -8.10 19.01 -14.93
N PRO A 811 -9.05 18.46 -14.15
CA PRO A 811 -10.43 18.33 -14.61
C PRO A 811 -11.07 19.70 -14.81
N VAL A 812 -11.68 19.88 -16.00
CA VAL A 812 -12.44 21.09 -16.35
C VAL A 812 -13.94 20.82 -16.17
N TYR A 813 -14.64 21.79 -15.62
CA TYR A 813 -16.07 21.76 -15.35
C TYR A 813 -16.75 23.02 -15.89
N SER A 814 -18.01 22.89 -16.32
CA SER A 814 -18.82 24.04 -16.73
C SER A 814 -19.55 24.63 -15.51
N PHE A 815 -19.43 25.93 -15.29
CA PHE A 815 -20.13 26.65 -14.22
C PHE A 815 -20.59 28.02 -14.70
N LYS A 816 -21.89 28.32 -14.57
CA LYS A 816 -22.51 29.59 -15.01
C LYS A 816 -22.11 30.00 -16.45
N GLY A 817 -22.04 29.03 -17.37
CA GLY A 817 -21.69 29.23 -18.78
C GLY A 817 -20.19 29.39 -19.07
N LYS A 818 -19.33 29.30 -18.05
CA LYS A 818 -17.87 29.39 -18.19
C LYS A 818 -17.19 28.05 -17.92
N GLN A 819 -16.01 27.84 -18.49
CA GLN A 819 -15.16 26.70 -18.16
C GLN A 819 -14.32 27.05 -16.93
N CYS A 820 -14.31 26.17 -15.94
CA CYS A 820 -13.67 26.40 -14.65
C CYS A 820 -12.90 25.16 -14.19
N ILE A 821 -11.90 25.38 -13.34
CA ILE A 821 -11.17 24.34 -12.62
C ILE A 821 -11.20 24.61 -11.12
N SER A 822 -11.14 23.55 -10.31
CA SER A 822 -10.82 23.65 -8.90
C SER A 822 -9.42 23.09 -8.67
N LEU A 823 -8.59 23.82 -7.92
CA LEU A 823 -7.21 23.41 -7.62
C LEU A 823 -7.17 22.28 -6.59
N LYS A 824 -6.22 21.33 -6.75
CA LYS A 824 -5.98 20.26 -5.74
C LYS A 824 -5.03 20.78 -4.67
N GLY A 825 -3.96 21.43 -5.11
CA GLY A 825 -3.13 22.27 -4.26
C GLY A 825 -2.70 23.51 -5.05
N LYS A 826 -2.10 24.48 -4.37
CA LYS A 826 -1.41 25.57 -5.07
C LYS A 826 -0.18 24.99 -5.79
N VAL A 827 0.19 25.58 -6.92
CA VAL A 827 1.33 25.18 -7.75
C VAL A 827 2.13 26.45 -7.99
N LEU A 828 3.18 26.66 -7.20
CA LEU A 828 3.84 27.96 -7.11
C LEU A 828 5.08 27.99 -7.95
#